data_AF-A0A2B4R957-F1
#
_entry.id   AF-A0A2B4R957-F1
#
_cell.length_a   1.000
_cell.length_b   1.000
_cell.length_c   1.000
_cell.angle_alpha   90.00
_cell.angle_beta   90.00
_cell.angle_gamma   90.00
#
_symmetry.space_group_name_H-M   'P 1'
#
loop_
_entity.id
_entity.type
_entity.pdbx_description
1 polymer ?
#
loop_
_entity_poly.entity_id
_entity_poly.type
_entity_poly.pdbx_seq_one_letter_code
_entity_poly.pdbx_strand_id
1 'polypeptide(L)'
;MGKDKSTVTESMFVAAKNGNITRLEKFLSLGRDVNSRNDNGVTPLRIAVLYGQSETVRYLLENGADPFVKGSYSRNLLHVASYGGQVAIIDEMIKQGLDVNSKDGNGDTPLILAAAYGREKAVKYLLQGGADPSIKGCYGRTALHAGNDVAIIEILLSSGVHIDTKDADGNTPLIMAAANANVDAVNYLLTKGADQDVKGRLGRNTLHAAAQGGDVVIVETMLSRGLHINSKDSLGDTPLIIASACGKLEAVCLLLVKGAKPLITGQFGATAADASSPKYIFGATPSSAAVEYVTKKPCSSLGSEEHTTGQILRNSGMQPPKRPDYGTKGRLIALRANFLCLNTSPELSDLYHYDVEITPDKCPKEIKRDIVNEAIKKYKNTVFQGHHPAFDGERNLYSRIELPVRVKLNVQLPGGDGGRDRHLEVRIQFAGSVSLLELNNFLSGKQDVKRPHGTVQALNTVVRQMPSLSNTSVGKLLFPIGGQGRFLGEGCERKFGFTLSVRPSGWKAMLVNIDVSAKGFYKELAVVPDFLYDTLGLKLNNLKDCKYEVDRGKLEKVICGLRIQTTHAASIKRKYRVWGVSAKSAERMQFDVTDEGTGRTYKTTVAEYFKDRHKVTLRYPHLPCLRVGQKKGTYLPLEVCTVIPCERKHLSEQQITNMIRSTARPAPEQQRDIQHWAQEMTRESNEYLRNEFQTSLNSEMVKVEGHVLPAPRINLGPQDLPLVPRDGSWDMRNKSLHDGARIDQWALACFDRGCREEQLRNFSGQMANVSSRQGLRMSEQPVVVAYGRGIRDVESLFSKWVVDFPGLQLIMAVLPERDKQIYPELKRVGDNVIGIPTQGVQSKNVYSCKPHLCANLALKINSKLGGINHVIAAVVASMDANATKYYARVRAQNHRNGKAAQEIINDLAAMVRELLIEFYKANRKLKPSKIIFYRDGVSEGKFDQVLVHEVRAVQQACMDLEKAYRPRITFVVVQKRHHTRLYCENQRDEVGKARNVPPGTTVDSGITHPYEFDFYLCSHNGIQGTSRPKHYHVLYDDNSFTADALQQLTYQLCHFVDLENTTKAIEVNAKMKGAMYFT
;
A
#
# COMPACT_ATOMS: atom_id res chain seq x y z
N MET A 1 13.35 -61.34 -7.49
CA MET A 1 13.57 -60.12 -8.29
C MET A 1 12.23 -59.43 -8.54
N GLY A 2 12.02 -58.23 -8.00
CA GLY A 2 10.82 -57.42 -8.26
C GLY A 2 11.25 -55.96 -8.43
N LYS A 3 10.89 -55.34 -9.57
CA LYS A 3 11.32 -53.97 -9.89
C LYS A 3 10.38 -52.97 -9.22
N ASP A 4 10.82 -52.41 -8.10
CA ASP A 4 10.18 -51.22 -7.52
C ASP A 4 10.41 -50.03 -8.47
N LYS A 5 9.33 -49.56 -9.10
CA LYS A 5 9.36 -48.63 -10.24
C LYS A 5 8.75 -47.26 -9.95
N SER A 6 8.64 -46.90 -8.66
CA SER A 6 8.08 -45.60 -8.22
C SER A 6 9.08 -44.70 -7.47
N THR A 7 10.26 -45.21 -7.10
CA THR A 7 11.38 -44.35 -6.70
C THR A 7 12.00 -43.73 -7.95
N VAL A 8 11.48 -42.55 -8.33
CA VAL A 8 12.14 -41.64 -9.27
C VAL A 8 13.62 -41.54 -8.88
N THR A 9 14.50 -41.60 -9.88
CA THR A 9 15.97 -41.60 -9.76
C THR A 9 16.50 -40.29 -9.16
N GLU A 10 16.30 -40.12 -7.86
CA GLU A 10 16.80 -38.97 -7.13
C GLU A 10 18.32 -39.09 -6.98
N SER A 11 19.05 -38.22 -7.67
CA SER A 11 20.51 -38.24 -7.64
C SER A 11 21.06 -37.56 -6.38
N MET A 12 22.31 -37.86 -6.04
CA MET A 12 23.04 -37.21 -4.94
C MET A 12 23.01 -35.67 -5.05
N PHE A 13 23.01 -35.15 -6.28
CA PHE A 13 22.85 -33.72 -6.58
C PHE A 13 21.49 -33.14 -6.18
N VAL A 14 20.40 -33.91 -6.35
CA VAL A 14 19.05 -33.49 -5.91
C VAL A 14 18.93 -33.55 -4.39
N ALA A 15 19.53 -34.54 -3.75
CA ALA A 15 19.61 -34.59 -2.28
C ALA A 15 20.38 -33.38 -1.71
N ALA A 16 21.52 -33.02 -2.30
CA ALA A 16 22.30 -31.82 -1.93
C ALA A 16 21.52 -30.51 -2.14
N LYS A 17 20.77 -30.38 -3.25
CA LYS A 17 19.87 -29.24 -3.52
C LYS A 17 18.76 -29.11 -2.46
N ASN A 18 18.16 -30.22 -2.07
CA ASN A 18 17.02 -30.27 -1.17
C ASN A 18 17.40 -30.27 0.32
N GLY A 19 18.70 -30.32 0.65
CA GLY A 19 19.18 -30.39 2.03
C GLY A 19 18.98 -31.75 2.73
N ASN A 20 18.81 -32.83 1.95
CA ASN A 20 18.45 -34.15 2.47
C ASN A 20 19.69 -34.96 2.88
N ILE A 21 20.22 -34.67 4.07
CA ILE A 21 21.43 -35.32 4.63
C ILE A 21 21.26 -36.84 4.73
N THR A 22 20.12 -37.35 5.18
CA THR A 22 19.87 -38.80 5.30
C THR A 22 19.95 -39.55 3.96
N ARG A 23 19.62 -38.89 2.84
CA ARG A 23 19.87 -39.48 1.51
C ARG A 23 21.32 -39.36 1.07
N LEU A 24 22.04 -38.29 1.43
CA LEU A 24 23.47 -38.17 1.16
C LEU A 24 24.26 -39.25 1.92
N GLU A 25 23.98 -39.47 3.20
CA GLU A 25 24.51 -40.59 4.02
C GLU A 25 24.31 -41.94 3.31
N LYS A 26 23.11 -42.18 2.77
CA LYS A 26 22.81 -43.40 2.00
C LYS A 26 23.58 -43.47 0.67
N PHE A 27 23.84 -42.36 -0.01
CA PHE A 27 24.64 -42.37 -1.24
C PHE A 27 26.13 -42.60 -0.98
N LEU A 28 26.69 -41.96 0.04
CA LEU A 28 28.09 -42.11 0.43
C LEU A 28 28.38 -43.52 0.97
N SER A 29 27.49 -44.08 1.80
CA SER A 29 27.62 -45.49 2.27
C SER A 29 27.44 -46.54 1.15
N LEU A 30 26.85 -46.16 0.01
CA LEU A 30 26.82 -46.98 -1.23
C LEU A 30 28.06 -46.75 -2.13
N GLY A 31 29.12 -46.12 -1.62
CA GLY A 31 30.38 -45.92 -2.33
C GLY A 31 30.34 -44.85 -3.42
N ARG A 32 29.40 -43.90 -3.38
CA ARG A 32 29.40 -42.75 -4.30
C ARG A 32 30.48 -41.76 -3.87
N ASP A 33 31.32 -41.35 -4.83
CA ASP A 33 32.30 -40.28 -4.62
C ASP A 33 31.60 -38.95 -4.32
N VAL A 34 31.91 -38.37 -3.16
CA VAL A 34 31.41 -37.08 -2.67
C VAL A 34 31.78 -35.91 -3.60
N ASN A 35 32.87 -36.05 -4.37
CA ASN A 35 33.40 -35.08 -5.31
C ASN A 35 32.96 -35.32 -6.77
N SER A 36 32.10 -36.33 -7.01
CA SER A 36 31.59 -36.63 -8.34
C SER A 36 30.89 -35.42 -8.98
N ARG A 37 31.06 -35.27 -10.30
CA ARG A 37 30.54 -34.14 -11.06
C ARG A 37 29.33 -34.57 -11.89
N ASN A 38 28.31 -33.72 -11.96
CA ASN A 38 27.20 -33.90 -12.89
C ASN A 38 27.62 -33.50 -14.33
N ASP A 39 26.69 -33.64 -15.28
CA ASP A 39 26.90 -33.33 -16.71
C ASP A 39 27.37 -31.89 -16.98
N ASN A 40 27.16 -30.97 -16.03
CA ASN A 40 27.62 -29.57 -16.07
C ASN A 40 28.96 -29.34 -15.34
N GLY A 41 29.65 -30.40 -14.91
CA GLY A 41 30.92 -30.32 -14.17
C GLY A 41 30.78 -29.92 -12.68
N VAL A 42 29.56 -29.90 -12.13
CA VAL A 42 29.27 -29.34 -10.80
C VAL A 42 29.24 -30.43 -9.71
N THR A 43 29.89 -30.18 -8.57
CA THR A 43 29.92 -31.07 -7.39
C THR A 43 28.68 -30.91 -6.48
N PRO A 44 28.32 -31.92 -5.65
CA PRO A 44 27.22 -31.82 -4.69
C PRO A 44 27.40 -30.66 -3.70
N LEU A 45 28.64 -30.45 -3.22
CA LEU A 45 28.98 -29.34 -2.32
C LEU A 45 28.64 -27.98 -2.95
N ARG A 46 29.00 -27.77 -4.22
CA ARG A 46 28.67 -26.53 -4.95
C ARG A 46 27.17 -26.32 -5.14
N ILE A 47 26.40 -27.39 -5.27
CA ILE A 47 24.93 -27.33 -5.32
C ILE A 47 24.36 -26.95 -3.94
N ALA A 48 24.83 -27.57 -2.86
CA ALA A 48 24.41 -27.23 -1.50
C ALA A 48 24.68 -25.75 -1.17
N VAL A 49 25.84 -25.22 -1.58
CA VAL A 49 26.15 -23.78 -1.50
C VAL A 49 25.22 -22.94 -2.37
N LEU A 50 25.00 -23.29 -3.65
CA LEU A 50 24.10 -22.53 -4.52
C LEU A 50 22.67 -22.39 -3.96
N TYR A 51 22.16 -23.42 -3.29
CA TYR A 51 20.84 -23.45 -2.66
C TYR A 51 20.81 -23.05 -1.17
N GLY A 52 21.96 -22.74 -0.56
CA GLY A 52 22.05 -22.21 0.81
C GLY A 52 21.88 -23.23 1.94
N GLN A 53 22.10 -24.51 1.65
CA GLN A 53 21.89 -25.63 2.57
C GLN A 53 23.06 -25.77 3.56
N SER A 54 23.14 -24.88 4.54
CA SER A 54 24.32 -24.72 5.43
C SER A 54 24.73 -26.01 6.17
N GLU A 55 23.76 -26.76 6.71
CA GLU A 55 24.05 -28.03 7.41
C GLU A 55 24.50 -29.12 6.44
N THR A 56 23.99 -29.13 5.21
CA THR A 56 24.43 -30.03 4.14
C THR A 56 25.83 -29.68 3.62
N VAL A 57 26.18 -28.39 3.59
CA VAL A 57 27.55 -27.94 3.29
C VAL A 57 28.52 -28.46 4.34
N ARG A 58 28.22 -28.30 5.64
CA ARG A 58 29.05 -28.84 6.73
C ARG A 58 29.22 -30.36 6.62
N TYR A 59 28.10 -31.08 6.49
CA TYR A 59 28.11 -32.54 6.34
C TYR A 59 28.98 -33.02 5.16
N LEU A 60 28.89 -32.36 4.01
CA LEU A 60 29.69 -32.74 2.82
C LEU A 60 31.19 -32.48 3.03
N LEU A 61 31.57 -31.38 3.70
CA LEU A 61 32.98 -31.10 4.04
C LEU A 61 33.53 -32.12 5.04
N GLU A 62 32.77 -32.45 6.08
CA GLU A 62 33.12 -33.49 7.07
C GLU A 62 33.34 -34.87 6.42
N ASN A 63 32.70 -35.13 5.28
CA ASN A 63 32.84 -36.36 4.49
C ASN A 63 33.82 -36.22 3.31
N GLY A 64 34.72 -35.22 3.31
CA GLY A 64 35.82 -35.10 2.36
C GLY A 64 35.51 -34.44 1.01
N ALA A 65 34.45 -33.61 0.94
CA ALA A 65 34.20 -32.79 -0.24
C ALA A 65 35.25 -31.66 -0.39
N ASP A 66 35.84 -31.53 -1.59
CA ASP A 66 36.84 -30.52 -1.93
C ASP A 66 36.19 -29.13 -2.10
N PRO A 67 36.51 -28.13 -1.25
CA PRO A 67 35.95 -26.79 -1.34
C PRO A 67 36.66 -25.91 -2.40
N PHE A 68 37.81 -26.33 -2.93
CA PHE A 68 38.61 -25.56 -3.88
C PHE A 68 38.16 -25.73 -5.35
N VAL A 69 37.20 -26.62 -5.63
CA VAL A 69 36.65 -26.83 -6.98
C VAL A 69 35.98 -25.55 -7.51
N LYS A 70 36.69 -24.85 -8.40
CA LYS A 70 36.17 -23.72 -9.17
C LYS A 70 35.14 -24.21 -10.19
N GLY A 71 34.02 -23.48 -10.31
CA GLY A 71 33.06 -23.68 -11.39
C GLY A 71 33.26 -22.71 -12.54
N SER A 72 32.22 -22.54 -13.37
CA SER A 72 32.19 -21.58 -14.47
C SER A 72 32.63 -20.17 -14.05
N TYR A 73 33.31 -19.47 -14.95
CA TYR A 73 33.93 -18.16 -14.69
C TYR A 73 34.93 -18.19 -13.52
N SER A 74 35.63 -19.30 -13.29
CA SER A 74 36.63 -19.49 -12.23
C SER A 74 36.15 -19.21 -10.78
N ARG A 75 34.82 -19.12 -10.57
CA ARG A 75 34.22 -18.81 -9.25
C ARG A 75 34.41 -19.97 -8.28
N ASN A 76 35.10 -19.74 -7.16
CA ASN A 76 35.11 -20.66 -6.00
C ASN A 76 33.77 -20.60 -5.22
N LEU A 77 33.68 -21.31 -4.09
CA LEU A 77 32.46 -21.36 -3.28
C LEU A 77 32.15 -20.05 -2.54
N LEU A 78 33.16 -19.26 -2.14
CA LEU A 78 32.94 -17.94 -1.52
C LEU A 78 32.17 -16.98 -2.44
N HIS A 79 32.48 -16.97 -3.74
CA HIS A 79 31.76 -16.14 -4.71
C HIS A 79 30.27 -16.51 -4.80
N VAL A 80 29.95 -17.81 -4.76
CA VAL A 80 28.57 -18.32 -4.81
C VAL A 80 27.81 -18.01 -3.51
N ALA A 81 28.43 -18.24 -2.36
CA ALA A 81 27.84 -17.94 -1.05
C ALA A 81 27.61 -16.42 -0.87
N SER A 82 28.53 -15.59 -1.36
CA SER A 82 28.43 -14.12 -1.31
C SER A 82 27.35 -13.56 -2.23
N TYR A 83 27.19 -14.10 -3.44
CA TYR A 83 26.03 -13.84 -4.32
C TYR A 83 24.69 -14.16 -3.63
N GLY A 84 24.64 -15.30 -2.91
CA GLY A 84 23.48 -15.71 -2.13
C GLY A 84 23.24 -14.92 -0.84
N GLY A 85 24.26 -14.23 -0.30
CA GLY A 85 24.22 -13.57 1.01
C GLY A 85 24.31 -14.53 2.20
N GLN A 86 24.88 -15.71 2.01
CA GLN A 86 24.80 -16.86 2.93
C GLN A 86 25.92 -16.84 3.98
N VAL A 87 25.82 -15.94 4.98
CA VAL A 87 26.87 -15.69 5.98
C VAL A 87 27.42 -16.96 6.65
N ALA A 88 26.58 -17.93 7.03
CA ALA A 88 27.02 -19.16 7.68
C ALA A 88 27.90 -20.05 6.77
N ILE A 89 27.68 -20.01 5.45
CA ILE A 89 28.49 -20.73 4.48
C ILE A 89 29.77 -19.94 4.16
N ILE A 90 29.71 -18.60 4.16
CA ILE A 90 30.91 -17.75 4.03
C ILE A 90 31.89 -18.00 5.19
N ASP A 91 31.38 -18.02 6.42
CA ASP A 91 32.13 -18.37 7.65
C ASP A 91 32.84 -19.72 7.54
N GLU A 92 32.11 -20.76 7.09
CA GLU A 92 32.67 -22.10 6.88
C GLU A 92 33.75 -22.11 5.78
N MET A 93 33.48 -21.50 4.61
CA MET A 93 34.45 -21.47 3.51
C MET A 93 35.75 -20.73 3.87
N ILE A 94 35.70 -19.66 4.68
CA ILE A 94 36.91 -18.96 5.16
C ILE A 94 37.71 -19.87 6.11
N LYS A 95 37.03 -20.62 7.00
CA LYS A 95 37.70 -21.62 7.88
C LYS A 95 38.40 -22.73 7.11
N GLN A 96 37.82 -23.16 5.99
CA GLN A 96 38.44 -24.12 5.06
C GLN A 96 39.60 -23.53 4.24
N GLY A 97 40.04 -22.30 4.52
CA GLY A 97 41.23 -21.68 3.93
C GLY A 97 41.02 -21.05 2.55
N LEU A 98 39.77 -20.80 2.12
CA LEU A 98 39.53 -20.05 0.89
C LEU A 98 39.86 -18.56 1.10
N ASP A 99 40.72 -18.03 0.24
CA ASP A 99 41.08 -16.60 0.24
C ASP A 99 39.85 -15.70 0.03
N VAL A 100 39.57 -14.86 1.03
CA VAL A 100 38.45 -13.89 1.06
C VAL A 100 38.55 -12.83 -0.04
N ASN A 101 39.77 -12.56 -0.53
CA ASN A 101 40.10 -11.59 -1.57
C ASN A 101 40.32 -12.24 -2.96
N SER A 102 40.09 -13.55 -3.07
CA SER A 102 40.25 -14.29 -4.32
C SER A 102 39.40 -13.68 -5.44
N LYS A 103 39.94 -13.66 -6.66
CA LYS A 103 39.24 -13.13 -7.84
C LYS A 103 38.61 -14.25 -8.67
N ASP A 104 37.41 -14.02 -9.17
CA ASP A 104 36.81 -14.85 -10.22
C ASP A 104 37.39 -14.50 -11.61
N GLY A 105 36.88 -15.17 -12.65
CA GLY A 105 37.33 -15.01 -14.04
C GLY A 105 37.00 -13.65 -14.66
N ASN A 106 36.15 -12.84 -14.03
CA ASN A 106 35.90 -11.44 -14.40
C ASN A 106 36.78 -10.48 -13.58
N GLY A 107 37.54 -10.99 -12.61
CA GLY A 107 38.35 -10.23 -11.67
C GLY A 107 37.61 -9.84 -10.39
N ASP A 108 36.31 -10.13 -10.26
CA ASP A 108 35.50 -9.71 -9.12
C ASP A 108 35.83 -10.54 -7.87
N THR A 109 35.78 -9.91 -6.69
CA THR A 109 35.95 -10.57 -5.39
C THR A 109 34.60 -10.97 -4.79
N PRO A 110 34.57 -11.86 -3.77
CA PRO A 110 33.35 -12.18 -3.02
C PRO A 110 32.65 -10.92 -2.46
N LEU A 111 33.43 -9.93 -2.02
CA LEU A 111 32.92 -8.65 -1.51
C LEU A 111 32.26 -7.79 -2.60
N ILE A 112 32.84 -7.73 -3.81
CA ILE A 112 32.23 -7.03 -4.95
C ILE A 112 30.89 -7.67 -5.32
N LEU A 113 30.82 -9.01 -5.36
CA LEU A 113 29.55 -9.71 -5.60
C LEU A 113 28.52 -9.47 -4.47
N ALA A 114 28.93 -9.53 -3.21
CA ALA A 114 28.03 -9.24 -2.08
C ALA A 114 27.46 -7.81 -2.16
N ALA A 115 28.27 -6.82 -2.56
CA ALA A 115 27.83 -5.45 -2.75
C ALA A 115 26.88 -5.29 -3.95
N ALA A 116 27.22 -5.88 -5.11
CA ALA A 116 26.42 -5.84 -6.34
C ALA A 116 25.00 -6.41 -6.17
N TYR A 117 24.86 -7.47 -5.37
CA TYR A 117 23.58 -8.18 -5.16
C TYR A 117 22.86 -7.78 -3.84
N GLY A 118 23.20 -6.64 -3.25
CA GLY A 118 22.47 -6.08 -2.10
C GLY A 118 22.60 -6.89 -0.80
N ARG A 119 23.70 -7.62 -0.61
CA ARG A 119 23.87 -8.58 0.49
C ARG A 119 24.53 -7.97 1.72
N GLU A 120 23.88 -6.96 2.32
CA GLU A 120 24.39 -6.18 3.46
C GLU A 120 25.07 -7.02 4.58
N LYS A 121 24.45 -8.13 5.00
CA LYS A 121 25.02 -9.01 6.05
C LYS A 121 26.30 -9.72 5.60
N ALA A 122 26.38 -10.13 4.33
CA ALA A 122 27.59 -10.73 3.78
C ALA A 122 28.69 -9.69 3.59
N VAL A 123 28.36 -8.47 3.13
CA VAL A 123 29.31 -7.35 3.05
C VAL A 123 29.94 -7.08 4.43
N LYS A 124 29.13 -6.95 5.49
CA LYS A 124 29.61 -6.76 6.87
C LYS A 124 30.54 -7.89 7.32
N TYR A 125 30.12 -9.14 7.09
CA TYR A 125 30.86 -10.31 7.54
C TYR A 125 32.19 -10.49 6.78
N LEU A 126 32.20 -10.28 5.45
CA LEU A 126 33.41 -10.36 4.63
C LEU A 126 34.45 -9.30 5.06
N LEU A 127 34.03 -8.06 5.30
CA LEU A 127 34.92 -7.00 5.81
C LEU A 127 35.49 -7.34 7.20
N GLN A 128 34.68 -7.92 8.08
CA GLN A 128 35.14 -8.44 9.38
C GLN A 128 36.12 -9.61 9.22
N GLY A 129 35.97 -10.41 8.17
CA GLY A 129 36.86 -11.50 7.77
C GLY A 129 38.09 -11.07 6.96
N GLY A 130 38.42 -9.77 6.89
CA GLY A 130 39.62 -9.28 6.21
C GLY A 130 39.51 -9.07 4.70
N ALA A 131 38.29 -8.99 4.14
CA ALA A 131 38.10 -8.59 2.76
C ALA A 131 38.54 -7.14 2.53
N ASP A 132 39.38 -6.91 1.52
CA ASP A 132 39.85 -5.58 1.12
C ASP A 132 38.86 -4.93 0.14
N PRO A 133 38.18 -3.83 0.54
CA PRO A 133 37.19 -3.15 -0.30
C PRO A 133 37.81 -2.27 -1.39
N SER A 134 39.13 -2.07 -1.38
CA SER A 134 39.87 -1.30 -2.39
C SER A 134 40.18 -2.11 -3.65
N ILE A 135 40.12 -3.44 -3.58
CA ILE A 135 40.39 -4.32 -4.72
C ILE A 135 39.45 -3.99 -5.88
N LYS A 136 40.07 -3.82 -7.06
CA LYS A 136 39.37 -3.58 -8.33
C LYS A 136 39.07 -4.91 -9.04
N GLY A 137 37.80 -5.13 -9.36
CA GLY A 137 37.31 -6.23 -10.18
C GLY A 137 37.08 -5.84 -11.64
N CYS A 138 36.02 -6.35 -12.25
CA CYS A 138 35.71 -6.07 -13.65
C CYS A 138 35.59 -4.56 -13.92
N TYR A 139 36.08 -4.13 -15.09
CA TYR A 139 36.13 -2.71 -15.49
C TYR A 139 36.81 -1.78 -14.46
N GLY A 140 37.70 -2.30 -13.61
CA GLY A 140 38.39 -1.53 -12.58
C GLY A 140 37.50 -1.12 -11.40
N ARG A 141 36.31 -1.70 -11.24
CA ARG A 141 35.33 -1.31 -10.22
C ARG A 141 35.67 -1.91 -8.85
N THR A 142 35.55 -1.09 -7.81
CA THR A 142 35.60 -1.55 -6.40
C THR A 142 34.22 -1.95 -5.90
N ALA A 143 34.13 -2.55 -4.70
CA ALA A 143 32.85 -2.87 -4.07
C ALA A 143 31.96 -1.62 -3.90
N LEU A 144 32.55 -0.42 -3.73
CA LEU A 144 31.80 0.84 -3.60
C LEU A 144 31.12 1.28 -4.92
N HIS A 145 31.70 0.94 -6.08
CA HIS A 145 31.06 1.17 -7.39
C HIS A 145 29.90 0.20 -7.65
N ALA A 146 29.97 -1.01 -7.07
CA ALA A 146 28.96 -2.04 -7.19
C ALA A 146 27.81 -1.90 -6.18
N GLY A 147 28.06 -1.25 -5.03
CA GLY A 147 27.07 -1.06 -3.97
C GLY A 147 25.94 -0.13 -4.38
N ASN A 148 24.76 -0.71 -4.64
CA ASN A 148 23.55 0.05 -4.99
C ASN A 148 22.76 0.53 -3.75
N ASP A 149 22.82 -0.20 -2.64
CA ASP A 149 22.08 0.15 -1.42
C ASP A 149 22.86 1.13 -0.53
N VAL A 150 22.19 2.18 -0.03
CA VAL A 150 22.77 3.18 0.90
C VAL A 150 23.44 2.54 2.11
N ALA A 151 22.86 1.47 2.67
CA ALA A 151 23.46 0.75 3.79
C ALA A 151 24.81 0.11 3.41
N ILE A 152 24.95 -0.42 2.20
CA ILE A 152 26.20 -1.02 1.70
C ILE A 152 27.24 0.07 1.41
N ILE A 153 26.82 1.18 0.81
CA ILE A 153 27.68 2.36 0.60
C ILE A 153 28.21 2.88 1.95
N GLU A 154 27.35 3.03 2.97
CA GLU A 154 27.72 3.45 4.32
C GLU A 154 28.76 2.52 4.95
N ILE A 155 28.57 1.21 4.85
CA ILE A 155 29.51 0.20 5.37
C ILE A 155 30.87 0.30 4.66
N LEU A 156 30.87 0.43 3.32
CA LEU A 156 32.09 0.45 2.52
C LEU A 156 32.92 1.73 2.70
N LEU A 157 32.25 2.88 2.81
CA LEU A 157 32.90 4.14 3.21
C LEU A 157 33.46 4.06 4.64
N SER A 158 32.73 3.42 5.56
CA SER A 158 33.20 3.20 6.94
C SER A 158 34.41 2.25 7.02
N SER A 159 34.62 1.39 6.02
CA SER A 159 35.82 0.54 5.88
C SER A 159 36.99 1.22 5.16
N GLY A 160 36.94 2.54 4.94
CA GLY A 160 38.09 3.33 4.45
C GLY A 160 38.23 3.45 2.93
N VAL A 161 37.21 3.07 2.14
CA VAL A 161 37.24 3.32 0.69
C VAL A 161 37.06 4.82 0.42
N HIS A 162 37.95 5.41 -0.37
CA HIS A 162 37.80 6.80 -0.83
C HIS A 162 36.51 6.99 -1.62
N ILE A 163 35.71 8.00 -1.27
CA ILE A 163 34.36 8.21 -1.84
C ILE A 163 34.38 8.43 -3.36
N ASP A 164 35.37 9.17 -3.87
CA ASP A 164 35.58 9.42 -5.30
C ASP A 164 36.64 8.50 -5.93
N THR A 165 36.74 7.25 -5.44
CA THR A 165 37.51 6.23 -6.15
C THR A 165 37.02 6.08 -7.60
N LYS A 166 37.92 5.75 -8.53
CA LYS A 166 37.62 5.72 -9.97
C LYS A 166 37.74 4.33 -10.58
N ASP A 167 36.77 3.94 -11.39
CA ASP A 167 36.84 2.74 -12.23
C ASP A 167 37.74 2.95 -13.47
N ALA A 168 37.83 1.95 -14.36
CA ALA A 168 38.69 2.02 -15.55
C ALA A 168 38.23 3.08 -16.57
N ASP A 169 36.95 3.45 -16.53
CA ASP A 169 36.35 4.52 -17.33
C ASP A 169 36.40 5.87 -16.61
N GLY A 170 37.06 5.95 -15.45
CA GLY A 170 37.20 7.16 -14.65
C GLY A 170 35.94 7.58 -13.89
N ASN A 171 34.89 6.75 -13.89
CA ASN A 171 33.64 7.06 -13.20
C ASN A 171 33.81 6.88 -11.69
N THR A 172 33.14 7.72 -10.91
CA THR A 172 33.03 7.58 -9.45
C THR A 172 31.77 6.78 -9.08
N PRO A 173 31.65 6.30 -7.82
CA PRO A 173 30.42 5.76 -7.28
C PRO A 173 29.20 6.69 -7.46
N LEU A 174 29.40 8.01 -7.41
CA LEU A 174 28.34 9.01 -7.65
C LEU A 174 27.85 8.99 -9.11
N ILE A 175 28.78 8.96 -10.07
CA ILE A 175 28.45 8.82 -11.50
C ILE A 175 27.72 7.49 -11.77
N MET A 176 28.19 6.39 -11.17
CA MET A 176 27.55 5.07 -11.27
C MET A 176 26.13 5.06 -10.67
N ALA A 177 25.92 5.68 -9.50
CA ALA A 177 24.61 5.78 -8.87
C ALA A 177 23.62 6.61 -9.71
N ALA A 178 24.10 7.67 -10.37
CA ALA A 178 23.31 8.48 -11.29
C ALA A 178 22.92 7.69 -12.57
N ALA A 179 23.86 6.97 -13.18
CA ALA A 179 23.60 6.11 -14.34
C ALA A 179 22.60 4.98 -14.02
N ASN A 180 22.65 4.43 -12.80
CA ASN A 180 21.74 3.40 -12.31
C ASN A 180 20.37 3.94 -11.82
N ALA A 181 20.08 5.23 -12.02
CA ALA A 181 18.83 5.88 -11.58
C ALA A 181 18.54 5.72 -10.07
N ASN A 182 19.59 5.73 -9.23
CA ASN A 182 19.46 5.54 -7.79
C ASN A 182 19.54 6.85 -6.99
N VAL A 183 18.39 7.51 -6.85
CA VAL A 183 18.21 8.77 -6.10
C VAL A 183 18.70 8.67 -4.66
N ASP A 184 18.44 7.55 -3.97
CA ASP A 184 18.76 7.39 -2.55
C ASP A 184 20.30 7.25 -2.36
N ALA A 185 20.99 6.51 -3.23
CA ALA A 185 22.45 6.42 -3.26
C ALA A 185 23.14 7.73 -3.66
N VAL A 186 22.65 8.41 -4.71
CA VAL A 186 23.17 9.72 -5.15
C VAL A 186 23.10 10.75 -4.01
N ASN A 187 21.92 10.88 -3.37
CA ASN A 187 21.76 11.82 -2.25
C ASN A 187 22.67 11.47 -1.07
N TYR A 188 22.83 10.18 -0.76
CA TYR A 188 23.72 9.76 0.31
C TYR A 188 25.19 10.10 0.00
N LEU A 189 25.69 9.75 -1.19
CA LEU A 189 27.06 10.08 -1.61
C LEU A 189 27.32 11.60 -1.59
N LEU A 190 26.39 12.41 -2.09
CA LEU A 190 26.48 13.88 -2.02
C LEU A 190 26.47 14.41 -0.58
N THR A 191 25.67 13.84 0.32
CA THR A 191 25.68 14.23 1.75
C THR A 191 26.93 13.77 2.51
N LYS A 192 27.68 12.80 1.96
CA LYS A 192 29.01 12.38 2.43
C LYS A 192 30.17 13.11 1.76
N GLY A 193 29.90 14.08 0.89
CA GLY A 193 30.90 14.93 0.27
C GLY A 193 31.55 14.35 -1.00
N ALA A 194 30.86 13.45 -1.72
CA ALA A 194 31.31 13.01 -3.04
C ALA A 194 31.43 14.20 -4.01
N ASP A 195 32.54 14.29 -4.73
CA ASP A 195 32.80 15.36 -5.68
C ASP A 195 31.97 15.17 -6.96
N GLN A 196 31.09 16.14 -7.22
CA GLN A 196 30.17 16.15 -8.35
C GLN A 196 30.81 16.64 -9.67
N ASP A 197 31.94 17.34 -9.57
CA ASP A 197 32.65 17.96 -10.70
C ASP A 197 33.66 16.99 -11.34
N VAL A 198 33.87 15.83 -10.71
CA VAL A 198 34.60 14.71 -11.32
C VAL A 198 33.94 14.30 -12.64
N LYS A 199 34.77 14.15 -13.66
CA LYS A 199 34.40 13.66 -14.99
C LYS A 199 35.02 12.28 -15.21
N GLY A 200 34.25 11.39 -15.83
CA GLY A 200 34.77 10.16 -16.41
C GLY A 200 35.74 10.43 -17.57
N ARG A 201 36.41 9.39 -18.07
CA ARG A 201 37.42 9.43 -19.13
C ARG A 201 36.88 10.02 -20.45
N LEU A 202 35.58 9.90 -20.71
CA LEU A 202 34.88 10.54 -21.83
C LEU A 202 34.41 11.98 -21.54
N GLY A 203 34.92 12.66 -20.50
CA GLY A 203 34.49 14.02 -20.13
C GLY A 203 33.07 14.11 -19.51
N ARG A 204 32.36 12.98 -19.41
CA ARG A 204 31.01 12.89 -18.84
C ARG A 204 31.03 13.17 -17.34
N ASN A 205 30.28 14.19 -16.92
CA ASN A 205 29.98 14.47 -15.51
C ASN A 205 28.71 13.72 -15.05
N THR A 206 28.38 13.85 -13.77
CA THR A 206 27.21 13.20 -13.14
C THR A 206 25.87 13.55 -13.80
N LEU A 207 25.73 14.73 -14.44
CA LEU A 207 24.51 15.11 -15.17
C LEU A 207 24.34 14.31 -16.49
N HIS A 208 25.43 13.98 -17.19
CA HIS A 208 25.39 13.08 -18.36
C HIS A 208 24.96 11.66 -17.94
N ALA A 209 25.45 11.19 -16.79
CA ALA A 209 25.05 9.90 -16.23
C ALA A 209 23.59 9.89 -15.76
N ALA A 210 23.12 10.96 -15.12
CA ALA A 210 21.71 11.13 -14.74
C ALA A 210 20.79 11.11 -15.98
N ALA A 211 21.20 11.75 -17.07
CA ALA A 211 20.50 11.71 -18.35
C ALA A 211 20.48 10.30 -18.99
N GLN A 212 21.57 9.54 -18.89
CA GLN A 212 21.65 8.14 -19.32
C GLN A 212 20.73 7.23 -18.48
N GLY A 213 20.67 7.43 -17.17
CA GLY A 213 19.74 6.70 -16.29
C GLY A 213 18.28 7.05 -16.57
N GLY A 214 18.02 8.35 -16.76
CA GLY A 214 16.70 8.92 -17.09
C GLY A 214 15.86 9.35 -15.90
N ASP A 215 16.40 9.31 -14.67
CA ASP A 215 15.66 9.75 -13.48
C ASP A 215 15.67 11.28 -13.35
N VAL A 216 14.48 11.87 -13.48
CA VAL A 216 14.27 13.31 -13.43
C VAL A 216 14.69 13.94 -12.10
N VAL A 217 14.57 13.24 -10.97
CA VAL A 217 14.95 13.78 -9.65
C VAL A 217 16.48 13.91 -9.57
N ILE A 218 17.22 12.95 -10.11
CA ILE A 218 18.69 13.04 -10.18
C ILE A 218 19.10 14.19 -11.10
N VAL A 219 18.47 14.33 -12.27
CA VAL A 219 18.73 15.43 -13.21
C VAL A 219 18.48 16.79 -12.54
N GLU A 220 17.35 16.99 -11.84
CA GLU A 220 17.10 18.23 -11.08
C GLU A 220 18.09 18.43 -9.93
N THR A 221 18.48 17.36 -9.23
CA THR A 221 19.45 17.40 -8.13
C THR A 221 20.84 17.84 -8.61
N MET A 222 21.25 17.46 -9.82
CA MET A 222 22.52 17.90 -10.42
C MET A 222 22.45 19.33 -10.96
N LEU A 223 21.34 19.70 -11.60
CA LEU A 223 21.13 21.07 -12.11
C LEU A 223 21.08 22.10 -10.96
N SER A 224 20.34 21.80 -9.89
CA SER A 224 20.25 22.65 -8.69
C SER A 224 21.57 22.79 -7.93
N ARG A 225 22.51 21.86 -8.12
CA ARG A 225 23.89 21.95 -7.60
C ARG A 225 24.89 22.59 -8.57
N GLY A 226 24.41 23.20 -9.65
CA GLY A 226 25.22 24.05 -10.53
C GLY A 226 25.85 23.36 -11.74
N LEU A 227 25.59 22.05 -11.98
CA LEU A 227 26.08 21.41 -13.20
C LEU A 227 25.43 22.04 -14.43
N HIS A 228 26.23 22.61 -15.33
CA HIS A 228 25.73 23.36 -16.49
C HIS A 228 24.94 22.46 -17.45
N ILE A 229 23.69 22.84 -17.74
CA ILE A 229 22.72 22.01 -18.48
C ILE A 229 23.16 21.64 -19.91
N ASN A 230 23.93 22.51 -20.54
CA ASN A 230 24.52 22.32 -21.86
C ASN A 230 26.03 21.99 -21.78
N SER A 231 26.48 21.35 -20.69
CA SER A 231 27.82 20.77 -20.64
C SER A 231 28.04 19.84 -21.82
N LYS A 232 29.25 19.82 -22.36
CA LYS A 232 29.66 18.86 -23.39
C LYS A 232 30.61 17.83 -22.79
N ASP A 233 30.45 16.58 -23.17
CA ASP A 233 31.45 15.53 -22.95
C ASP A 233 32.56 15.58 -24.03
N SER A 234 33.51 14.64 -24.00
CA SER A 234 34.63 14.59 -24.96
C SER A 234 34.20 14.26 -26.39
N LEU A 235 32.98 13.75 -26.58
CA LEU A 235 32.33 13.54 -27.88
C LEU A 235 31.44 14.75 -28.25
N GLY A 236 31.51 15.85 -27.50
CA GLY A 236 30.68 17.02 -27.71
C GLY A 236 29.20 16.82 -27.36
N ASP A 237 28.81 15.64 -26.86
CA ASP A 237 27.44 15.30 -26.53
C ASP A 237 27.01 16.05 -25.27
N THR A 238 25.76 16.49 -25.26
CA THR A 238 25.12 17.11 -24.09
C THR A 238 24.30 16.08 -23.32
N PRO A 239 23.92 16.35 -22.05
CA PRO A 239 22.96 15.53 -21.32
C PRO A 239 21.65 15.32 -22.11
N LEU A 240 21.22 16.31 -22.90
CA LEU A 240 20.03 16.20 -23.75
C LEU A 240 20.23 15.18 -24.90
N ILE A 241 21.39 15.20 -25.57
CA ILE A 241 21.74 14.22 -26.61
C ILE A 241 21.77 12.80 -26.02
N ILE A 242 22.38 12.62 -24.85
CA ILE A 242 22.45 11.31 -24.17
C ILE A 242 21.06 10.82 -23.75
N ALA A 243 20.22 11.70 -23.18
CA ALA A 243 18.85 11.35 -22.81
C ALA A 243 18.03 10.92 -24.05
N SER A 244 18.18 11.60 -25.20
CA SER A 244 17.56 11.21 -26.47
C SER A 244 18.06 9.85 -26.95
N ALA A 245 19.39 9.65 -27.02
CA ALA A 245 19.99 8.41 -27.49
C ALA A 245 19.62 7.19 -26.63
N CYS A 246 19.47 7.39 -25.30
CA CYS A 246 19.03 6.36 -24.36
C CYS A 246 17.50 6.22 -24.24
N GLY A 247 16.72 6.94 -25.05
CA GLY A 247 15.25 6.87 -25.06
C GLY A 247 14.56 7.38 -23.79
N LYS A 248 15.22 8.25 -23.00
CA LYS A 248 14.78 8.72 -21.68
C LYS A 248 13.87 9.93 -21.78
N LEU A 249 12.66 9.72 -22.31
CA LEU A 249 11.70 10.77 -22.63
C LEU A 249 11.44 11.77 -21.49
N GLU A 250 11.32 11.29 -20.25
CA GLU A 250 11.07 12.15 -19.08
C GLU A 250 12.25 13.09 -18.79
N ALA A 251 13.49 12.60 -18.90
CA ALA A 251 14.71 13.40 -18.78
C ALA A 251 14.88 14.36 -19.97
N VAL A 252 14.55 13.95 -21.20
CA VAL A 252 14.53 14.83 -22.39
C VAL A 252 13.56 16.01 -22.17
N CYS A 253 12.31 15.72 -21.78
CA CYS A 253 11.30 16.74 -21.49
C CYS A 253 11.76 17.69 -20.37
N LEU A 254 12.29 17.16 -19.27
CA LEU A 254 12.80 17.96 -18.17
C LEU A 254 13.95 18.87 -18.61
N LEU A 255 14.95 18.34 -19.32
CA LEU A 255 16.10 19.10 -19.77
C LEU A 255 15.67 20.24 -20.71
N LEU A 256 14.75 19.98 -21.64
CA LEU A 256 14.17 21.03 -22.50
C LEU A 256 13.45 22.11 -21.69
N VAL A 257 12.60 21.72 -20.72
CA VAL A 257 11.89 22.65 -19.83
C VAL A 257 12.85 23.50 -18.97
N LYS A 258 14.00 22.93 -18.57
CA LYS A 258 15.05 23.63 -17.82
C LYS A 258 16.02 24.43 -18.72
N GLY A 259 15.77 24.53 -20.03
CA GLY A 259 16.54 25.37 -20.95
C GLY A 259 17.71 24.70 -21.69
N ALA A 260 17.72 23.37 -21.81
CA ALA A 260 18.67 22.67 -22.66
C ALA A 260 18.46 23.07 -24.14
N LYS A 261 19.56 23.33 -24.86
CA LYS A 261 19.53 23.81 -26.25
C LYS A 261 19.51 22.62 -27.22
N PRO A 262 18.39 22.33 -27.92
CA PRO A 262 18.28 21.13 -28.77
C PRO A 262 19.15 21.17 -30.03
N LEU A 263 19.59 22.37 -30.44
CA LEU A 263 20.40 22.59 -31.65
C LEU A 263 21.92 22.43 -31.40
N ILE A 264 22.34 22.08 -30.19
CA ILE A 264 23.76 21.76 -29.94
C ILE A 264 24.07 20.41 -30.60
N THR A 265 25.18 20.36 -31.35
CA THR A 265 25.66 19.17 -32.04
C THR A 265 26.80 18.48 -31.28
N GLY A 266 26.79 17.14 -31.32
CA GLY A 266 27.89 16.26 -30.89
C GLY A 266 28.91 15.98 -32.01
N GLN A 267 29.79 15.00 -31.79
CA GLN A 267 30.99 14.71 -32.61
C GLN A 267 30.69 14.47 -34.09
N PHE A 268 29.51 13.94 -34.43
CA PHE A 268 29.09 13.63 -35.80
C PHE A 268 28.18 14.68 -36.42
N GLY A 269 28.10 15.88 -35.84
CA GLY A 269 27.11 16.90 -36.23
C GLY A 269 25.67 16.57 -35.82
N ALA A 270 25.45 15.44 -35.15
CA ALA A 270 24.15 14.99 -34.68
C ALA A 270 23.61 15.89 -33.56
N THR A 271 22.38 16.35 -33.69
CA THR A 271 21.61 17.03 -32.64
C THR A 271 20.88 16.01 -31.74
N ALA A 272 20.21 16.50 -30.70
CA ALA A 272 19.31 15.68 -29.88
C ALA A 272 18.10 15.11 -30.68
N ALA A 273 17.79 15.64 -31.87
CA ALA A 273 16.83 15.05 -32.80
C ALA A 273 17.44 13.83 -33.51
N ASP A 274 18.64 13.98 -34.07
CA ASP A 274 19.29 12.97 -34.90
C ASP A 274 19.75 11.75 -34.09
N ALA A 275 20.12 11.98 -32.83
CA ALA A 275 20.45 10.93 -31.85
C ALA A 275 19.27 10.00 -31.52
N SER A 276 18.03 10.36 -31.89
CA SER A 276 16.86 9.47 -31.79
C SER A 276 16.70 8.52 -33.00
N SER A 277 17.54 8.66 -34.03
CA SER A 277 17.47 7.86 -35.26
C SER A 277 18.25 6.52 -35.16
N PRO A 278 17.84 5.46 -35.89
CA PRO A 278 18.47 4.14 -35.78
C PRO A 278 19.95 4.06 -36.18
N LYS A 279 20.51 5.08 -36.85
CA LYS A 279 21.86 5.04 -37.43
C LYS A 279 23.01 5.12 -36.42
N TYR A 280 22.75 5.52 -35.17
CA TYR A 280 23.78 5.79 -34.15
C TYR A 280 23.72 4.86 -32.92
N ILE A 281 22.99 3.74 -33.02
CA ILE A 281 22.66 2.92 -31.85
C ILE A 281 23.58 1.69 -31.72
N PHE A 282 24.52 1.74 -30.78
CA PHE A 282 25.12 0.52 -30.24
C PHE A 282 24.22 -0.08 -29.14
N GLY A 283 23.41 -1.08 -29.51
CA GLY A 283 22.99 -2.13 -28.56
C GLY A 283 21.75 -1.90 -27.68
N ALA A 284 20.68 -1.25 -28.14
CA ALA A 284 19.31 -1.46 -27.62
C ALA A 284 18.24 -0.92 -28.59
N THR A 285 17.18 -1.69 -28.86
CA THR A 285 16.08 -1.27 -29.76
C THR A 285 15.14 -0.23 -29.10
N PRO A 286 14.98 1.00 -29.64
CA PRO A 286 14.07 2.01 -29.08
C PRO A 286 12.70 2.07 -29.77
N SER A 287 11.75 2.71 -29.06
CA SER A 287 10.39 3.01 -29.51
C SER A 287 10.34 4.25 -30.43
N SER A 288 9.40 4.27 -31.39
CA SER A 288 9.28 5.31 -32.42
C SER A 288 8.79 6.69 -31.93
N ALA A 289 8.51 6.86 -30.63
CA ALA A 289 7.89 8.06 -30.08
C ALA A 289 8.82 9.29 -29.96
N ALA A 290 10.15 9.12 -30.01
CA ALA A 290 11.10 10.22 -29.81
C ALA A 290 11.20 11.18 -31.02
N VAL A 291 10.94 10.68 -32.23
CA VAL A 291 11.14 11.43 -33.50
C VAL A 291 10.13 12.57 -33.66
N GLU A 292 8.94 12.45 -33.07
CA GLU A 292 7.82 13.36 -33.34
C GLU A 292 7.84 14.67 -32.53
N TYR A 293 8.71 14.78 -31.52
CA TYR A 293 8.73 15.92 -30.59
C TYR A 293 9.73 17.03 -30.93
N VAL A 294 10.78 16.74 -31.70
CA VAL A 294 11.90 17.67 -31.90
C VAL A 294 11.75 18.53 -33.17
N THR A 295 10.75 18.25 -34.03
CA THR A 295 10.66 18.82 -35.39
C THR A 295 9.77 20.06 -35.55
N LYS A 296 9.13 20.58 -34.49
CA LYS A 296 8.17 21.70 -34.59
C LYS A 296 8.73 23.03 -34.05
N LYS A 297 9.24 23.88 -34.95
CA LYS A 297 9.51 25.31 -34.69
C LYS A 297 8.19 26.11 -34.62
N PRO A 298 8.11 27.17 -33.79
CA PRO A 298 7.02 28.14 -33.83
C PRO A 298 7.32 29.30 -34.81
N CYS A 299 6.35 29.66 -35.64
CA CYS A 299 6.28 30.97 -36.31
C CYS A 299 4.82 31.32 -36.66
N SER A 300 4.59 32.58 -37.00
CA SER A 300 3.33 33.31 -36.76
C SER A 300 2.50 33.65 -38.01
N SER A 301 1.31 34.20 -37.73
CA SER A 301 0.45 35.08 -38.55
C SER A 301 -0.34 34.54 -39.76
N LEU A 302 -1.67 34.69 -39.63
CA LEU A 302 -2.69 35.12 -40.61
C LEU A 302 -2.94 34.28 -41.90
N GLY A 303 -4.21 33.92 -42.12
CA GLY A 303 -4.71 33.36 -43.39
C GLY A 303 -6.02 32.59 -43.20
N SER A 304 -7.08 33.02 -43.88
CA SER A 304 -8.48 32.58 -43.79
C SER A 304 -8.82 31.20 -44.41
N GLU A 305 -10.01 30.71 -44.02
CA GLU A 305 -10.94 29.82 -44.76
C GLU A 305 -10.69 28.29 -44.89
N GLU A 306 -11.50 27.57 -44.10
CA GLU A 306 -12.37 26.42 -44.41
C GLU A 306 -11.90 25.08 -45.02
N HIS A 307 -12.44 24.04 -44.36
CA HIS A 307 -12.89 22.74 -44.88
C HIS A 307 -11.92 21.54 -45.12
N THR A 308 -11.83 20.75 -44.04
CA THR A 308 -12.03 19.27 -44.00
C THR A 308 -10.79 18.34 -44.05
N THR A 309 -10.89 17.24 -43.29
CA THR A 309 -9.96 16.10 -43.12
C THR A 309 -8.59 16.36 -42.48
N GLY A 310 -8.30 15.66 -41.37
CA GLY A 310 -6.93 15.56 -40.83
C GLY A 310 -6.73 15.85 -39.33
N GLN A 311 -7.57 15.35 -38.42
CA GLN A 311 -7.21 15.35 -36.98
C GLN A 311 -6.14 14.29 -36.67
N ILE A 312 -4.88 14.66 -36.93
CA ILE A 312 -3.70 14.00 -36.37
C ILE A 312 -3.65 14.30 -34.88
N LEU A 313 -3.42 13.26 -34.07
CA LEU A 313 -3.22 13.33 -32.62
C LEU A 313 -2.14 14.36 -32.27
N ARG A 314 -2.55 15.55 -31.81
CA ARG A 314 -1.67 16.51 -31.16
C ARG A 314 -1.55 16.17 -29.68
N ASN A 315 -0.34 16.26 -29.13
CA ASN A 315 -0.05 16.09 -27.70
C ASN A 315 -0.56 17.28 -26.84
N SER A 316 -1.85 17.60 -26.92
CA SER A 316 -2.53 18.35 -25.86
C SER A 316 -2.69 17.43 -24.66
N GLY A 317 -2.24 17.88 -23.48
CA GLY A 317 -2.25 17.06 -22.26
C GLY A 317 -3.65 16.54 -21.96
N MET A 318 -3.80 15.23 -21.82
CA MET A 318 -5.05 14.62 -21.35
C MET A 318 -5.39 15.23 -19.98
N GLN A 319 -6.60 15.78 -19.85
CA GLN A 319 -7.18 16.27 -18.60
C GLN A 319 -8.53 15.56 -18.38
N PRO A 320 -9.03 15.47 -17.13
CA PRO A 320 -10.40 15.03 -16.87
C PRO A 320 -11.41 15.84 -17.69
N PRO A 321 -12.47 15.21 -18.24
CA PRO A 321 -13.52 15.92 -18.95
C PRO A 321 -14.25 16.89 -18.02
N LYS A 322 -14.61 18.06 -18.57
CA LYS A 322 -15.56 18.97 -17.92
C LYS A 322 -16.92 18.28 -17.80
N ARG A 323 -17.66 18.60 -16.74
CA ARG A 323 -19.03 18.12 -16.53
C ARG A 323 -19.89 18.50 -17.75
N PRO A 324 -20.53 17.53 -18.44
CA PRO A 324 -21.30 17.81 -19.65
C PRO A 324 -22.63 18.49 -19.33
N ASP A 325 -23.32 18.01 -18.31
CA ASP A 325 -24.63 18.44 -17.83
C ASP A 325 -24.84 17.96 -16.36
N TYR A 326 -26.04 18.18 -15.82
CA TYR A 326 -26.47 17.64 -14.52
C TYR A 326 -27.59 16.63 -14.74
N GLY A 327 -27.65 15.60 -13.89
CA GLY A 327 -28.68 14.57 -13.93
C GLY A 327 -30.05 15.14 -13.60
N THR A 328 -31.07 14.64 -14.31
CA THR A 328 -32.47 15.06 -14.17
C THR A 328 -33.41 13.88 -13.88
N LYS A 329 -32.93 12.64 -13.99
CA LYS A 329 -33.73 11.43 -13.79
C LYS A 329 -33.87 11.06 -12.33
N GLY A 330 -35.06 10.55 -11.99
CA GLY A 330 -35.42 10.12 -10.64
C GLY A 330 -36.23 11.17 -9.89
N ARG A 331 -36.71 10.82 -8.69
CA ARG A 331 -37.42 11.80 -7.86
C ARG A 331 -36.42 12.68 -7.12
N LEU A 332 -36.75 13.96 -6.93
CA LEU A 332 -35.99 14.83 -6.04
C LEU A 332 -36.02 14.32 -4.59
N ILE A 333 -34.91 14.55 -3.88
CA ILE A 333 -34.75 14.31 -2.44
C ILE A 333 -33.90 15.41 -1.82
N ALA A 334 -34.41 16.03 -0.75
CA ALA A 334 -33.67 16.99 0.05
C ALA A 334 -32.76 16.26 1.04
N LEU A 335 -31.47 16.60 1.04
CA LEU A 335 -30.44 15.94 1.82
C LEU A 335 -29.62 16.94 2.65
N ARG A 336 -28.93 16.44 3.67
CA ARG A 336 -27.76 17.10 4.25
C ARG A 336 -26.50 16.31 3.98
N ALA A 337 -25.43 17.03 3.67
CA ALA A 337 -24.09 16.47 3.56
C ALA A 337 -23.23 16.93 4.74
N ASN A 338 -22.30 16.09 5.19
CA ASN A 338 -21.38 16.38 6.29
C ASN A 338 -20.24 17.35 5.91
N PHE A 339 -20.58 18.39 5.16
CA PHE A 339 -19.71 19.50 4.79
C PHE A 339 -20.22 20.77 5.46
N LEU A 340 -19.30 21.65 5.82
CA LEU A 340 -19.54 23.00 6.34
C LEU A 340 -19.00 24.03 5.35
N CYS A 341 -19.66 25.18 5.21
CA CYS A 341 -19.18 26.26 4.35
C CYS A 341 -18.00 27.00 5.02
N LEU A 342 -16.87 27.11 4.32
CA LEU A 342 -15.75 27.96 4.70
C LEU A 342 -15.87 29.29 3.94
N ASN A 343 -16.28 30.33 4.65
CA ASN A 343 -16.41 31.67 4.13
C ASN A 343 -15.06 32.37 4.19
N THR A 344 -14.57 32.89 3.07
CA THR A 344 -13.38 33.74 2.95
C THR A 344 -13.81 35.19 2.73
N SER A 345 -13.18 36.15 3.39
CA SER A 345 -13.42 37.57 3.09
C SER A 345 -13.01 37.90 1.64
N PRO A 346 -13.77 38.72 0.89
CA PRO A 346 -13.33 39.25 -0.41
C PRO A 346 -12.04 40.07 -0.35
N GLU A 347 -11.73 40.63 0.84
CA GLU A 347 -10.54 41.44 1.12
C GLU A 347 -9.29 40.61 1.47
N LEU A 348 -9.43 39.28 1.59
CA LEU A 348 -8.33 38.42 2.01
C LEU A 348 -7.25 38.35 0.92
N SER A 349 -6.10 38.93 1.21
CA SER A 349 -4.90 38.87 0.38
C SER A 349 -4.30 37.47 0.32
N ASP A 350 -3.41 37.25 -0.65
CA ASP A 350 -2.59 36.04 -0.75
C ASP A 350 -1.86 35.71 0.57
N LEU A 351 -1.70 34.42 0.85
CA LEU A 351 -1.06 33.94 2.08
C LEU A 351 0.43 33.70 1.87
N TYR A 352 1.23 33.92 2.92
CA TYR A 352 2.68 33.73 2.90
C TYR A 352 3.03 32.34 3.46
N HIS A 353 3.78 31.54 2.70
CA HIS A 353 4.26 30.22 3.08
C HIS A 353 5.74 30.29 3.52
N TYR A 354 6.03 29.65 4.65
CA TYR A 354 7.38 29.53 5.22
C TYR A 354 7.70 28.06 5.51
N ASP A 355 8.92 27.67 5.18
CA ASP A 355 9.51 26.41 5.60
C ASP A 355 10.04 26.52 7.03
N VAL A 356 9.78 25.48 7.83
CA VAL A 356 10.18 25.37 9.23
C VAL A 356 11.13 24.19 9.42
N GLU A 357 12.34 24.48 9.91
CA GLU A 357 13.31 23.48 10.36
C GLU A 357 13.42 23.49 11.87
N ILE A 358 13.52 22.30 12.49
CA ILE A 358 13.67 22.15 13.94
C ILE A 358 14.92 21.31 14.19
N THR A 359 15.85 21.83 15.00
CA THR A 359 17.10 21.14 15.35
C THR A 359 17.08 20.73 16.84
N PRO A 360 17.31 19.44 17.18
CA PRO A 360 17.56 18.30 16.28
C PRO A 360 16.29 17.76 15.59
N ASP A 361 16.47 17.20 14.41
CA ASP A 361 15.40 16.83 13.45
C ASP A 361 14.48 15.68 13.89
N LYS A 362 14.96 14.80 14.80
CA LYS A 362 14.28 13.57 15.23
C LYS A 362 13.19 13.79 16.29
N CYS A 363 12.27 14.74 16.04
CA CYS A 363 11.10 14.98 16.88
C CYS A 363 9.80 14.41 16.24
N PRO A 364 8.94 13.71 17.01
CA PRO A 364 7.57 13.36 16.59
C PRO A 364 6.74 14.58 16.18
N LYS A 365 5.78 14.38 15.26
CA LYS A 365 4.92 15.43 14.69
C LYS A 365 4.17 16.25 15.75
N GLU A 366 3.73 15.60 16.81
CA GLU A 366 3.02 16.24 17.92
C GLU A 366 3.95 17.22 18.65
N ILE A 367 5.16 16.75 18.99
CA ILE A 367 6.19 17.57 19.65
C ILE A 367 6.64 18.73 18.74
N LYS A 368 6.74 18.53 17.43
CA LYS A 368 7.03 19.63 16.49
C LYS A 368 6.00 20.76 16.55
N ARG A 369 4.70 20.44 16.70
CA ARG A 369 3.67 21.46 16.90
C ARG A 369 3.87 22.20 18.21
N ASP A 370 4.12 21.50 19.31
CA ASP A 370 4.33 22.12 20.61
C ASP A 370 5.51 23.10 20.54
N ILE A 371 6.63 22.69 19.93
CA ILE A 371 7.82 23.53 19.71
C ILE A 371 7.48 24.82 18.95
N VAL A 372 6.79 24.72 17.81
CA VAL A 372 6.49 25.89 16.96
C VAL A 372 5.45 26.79 17.61
N ASN A 373 4.46 26.25 18.31
CA ASN A 373 3.46 27.06 19.01
C ASN A 373 4.06 27.78 20.23
N GLU A 374 5.00 27.17 20.96
CA GLU A 374 5.78 27.88 22.00
C GLU A 374 6.71 28.94 21.39
N ALA A 375 7.27 28.71 20.20
CA ALA A 375 7.99 29.75 19.45
C ALA A 375 7.08 30.95 19.12
N ILE A 376 5.87 30.68 18.60
CA ILE A 376 4.87 31.71 18.27
C ILE A 376 4.47 32.50 19.51
N LYS A 377 4.18 31.85 20.64
CA LYS A 377 3.87 32.53 21.91
C LYS A 377 5.04 33.40 22.39
N LYS A 378 6.25 32.83 22.47
CA LYS A 378 7.44 33.50 23.02
C LYS A 378 7.87 34.73 22.21
N TYR A 379 7.75 34.66 20.88
CA TYR A 379 8.19 35.72 19.96
C TYR A 379 7.01 36.47 19.32
N LYS A 380 5.80 36.40 19.93
CA LYS A 380 4.55 36.92 19.38
C LYS A 380 4.66 38.38 18.96
N ASN A 381 5.10 39.24 19.87
CA ASN A 381 5.14 40.70 19.65
C ASN A 381 6.41 41.17 18.91
N THR A 382 7.34 40.27 18.57
CA THR A 382 8.61 40.62 17.91
C THR A 382 8.63 40.10 16.49
N VAL A 383 8.76 38.78 16.31
CA VAL A 383 8.91 38.15 14.99
C VAL A 383 7.57 37.96 14.30
N PHE A 384 6.52 37.65 15.07
CA PHE A 384 5.18 37.41 14.55
C PHE A 384 4.28 38.65 14.56
N GLN A 385 4.80 39.83 14.97
CA GLN A 385 4.10 41.12 14.90
C GLN A 385 2.68 41.12 15.51
N GLY A 386 2.46 40.32 16.56
CA GLY A 386 1.17 40.15 17.23
C GLY A 386 0.29 39.02 16.67
N HIS A 387 0.64 38.43 15.53
CA HIS A 387 -0.14 37.39 14.83
C HIS A 387 0.19 35.95 15.27
N HIS A 388 -0.68 35.00 14.87
CA HIS A 388 -0.53 33.56 15.13
C HIS A 388 -0.62 32.74 13.83
N PRO A 389 0.51 32.48 13.15
CA PRO A 389 0.55 31.65 11.94
C PRO A 389 0.11 30.19 12.16
N ALA A 390 -0.42 29.55 11.12
CA ALA A 390 -0.88 28.16 11.15
C ALA A 390 0.23 27.17 10.75
N PHE A 391 0.45 26.10 11.53
CA PHE A 391 1.54 25.13 11.29
C PHE A 391 1.04 23.71 11.02
N ASP A 392 1.49 23.11 9.92
CA ASP A 392 1.04 21.77 9.52
C ASP A 392 1.54 20.64 10.46
N GLY A 393 2.51 20.95 11.31
CA GLY A 393 3.16 20.06 12.27
C GLY A 393 4.44 19.39 11.78
N GLU A 394 4.84 19.61 10.53
CA GLU A 394 6.06 19.01 9.95
C GLU A 394 7.07 20.04 9.50
N ARG A 395 6.66 20.92 8.56
CA ARG A 395 7.53 21.90 7.87
C ARG A 395 6.80 23.13 7.36
N ASN A 396 5.49 23.07 7.07
CA ASN A 396 4.81 24.16 6.36
C ASN A 396 4.11 25.08 7.37
N LEU A 397 4.49 26.36 7.38
CA LEU A 397 3.88 27.43 8.18
C LEU A 397 3.22 28.44 7.23
N TYR A 398 2.00 28.86 7.55
CA TYR A 398 1.23 29.82 6.74
C TYR A 398 0.85 31.04 7.58
N SER A 399 1.05 32.23 7.03
CA SER A 399 0.72 33.52 7.66
C SER A 399 -0.08 34.39 6.69
N ARG A 400 -0.97 35.25 7.22
CA ARG A 400 -1.63 36.30 6.43
C ARG A 400 -0.75 37.54 6.25
N ILE A 401 0.15 37.81 7.20
CA ILE A 401 1.13 38.90 7.11
C ILE A 401 2.51 38.39 6.68
N GLU A 402 3.30 39.26 6.07
CA GLU A 402 4.69 38.97 5.78
C GLU A 402 5.53 38.99 7.08
N LEU A 403 6.15 37.85 7.36
CA LEU A 403 7.13 37.65 8.44
C LEU A 403 8.55 37.84 7.88
N PRO A 404 9.55 38.16 8.73
CA PRO A 404 10.92 38.37 8.27
C PRO A 404 11.47 37.15 7.51
N VAL A 405 12.10 37.39 6.35
CA VAL A 405 12.48 36.38 5.34
C VAL A 405 13.21 35.16 5.89
N ARG A 406 14.04 35.34 6.93
CA ARG A 406 14.73 34.26 7.62
C ARG A 406 14.93 34.59 9.09
N VAL A 407 14.45 33.71 9.98
CA VAL A 407 14.57 33.88 11.44
C VAL A 407 15.06 32.60 12.10
N LYS A 408 15.86 32.75 13.16
CA LYS A 408 16.22 31.68 14.10
C LYS A 408 15.65 31.99 15.47
N LEU A 409 14.90 31.05 16.04
CA LEU A 409 14.21 31.18 17.32
C LEU A 409 14.71 30.11 18.29
N ASN A 410 15.03 30.51 19.52
CA ASN A 410 15.46 29.60 20.56
C ASN A 410 14.29 29.25 21.49
N VAL A 411 13.79 28.02 21.36
CA VAL A 411 12.69 27.49 22.17
C VAL A 411 13.28 26.63 23.28
N GLN A 412 12.79 26.83 24.50
CA GLN A 412 13.05 25.97 25.63
C GLN A 412 11.73 25.27 25.96
N LEU A 413 11.65 23.97 25.67
CA LEU A 413 10.54 23.17 26.19
C LEU A 413 10.92 22.64 27.57
N PRO A 414 10.07 22.83 28.59
CA PRO A 414 10.31 22.27 29.92
C PRO A 414 10.46 20.75 29.82
N GLY A 415 11.42 20.20 30.56
CA GLY A 415 11.69 18.77 30.60
C GLY A 415 10.53 17.99 31.21
N GLY A 416 9.55 17.59 30.39
CA GLY A 416 8.34 16.90 30.82
C GLY A 416 8.63 15.75 31.79
N ASP A 417 7.86 15.71 32.89
CA ASP A 417 7.99 14.74 33.99
C ASP A 417 9.38 14.70 34.68
N GLY A 418 10.06 15.84 34.82
CA GLY A 418 11.34 15.96 35.53
C GLY A 418 12.57 15.60 34.68
N GLY A 419 12.45 15.72 33.35
CA GLY A 419 13.59 15.65 32.44
C GLY A 419 14.45 16.91 32.48
N ARG A 420 15.62 16.88 31.84
CA ARG A 420 16.34 18.12 31.50
C ARG A 420 15.55 18.90 30.44
N ASP A 421 15.56 20.22 30.56
CA ASP A 421 14.96 21.11 29.57
C ASP A 421 15.57 20.90 28.19
N ARG A 422 14.74 21.06 27.17
CA ARG A 422 15.13 20.89 25.77
C ARG A 422 15.27 22.25 25.13
N HIS A 423 16.52 22.68 24.96
CA HIS A 423 16.87 23.80 24.10
C HIS A 423 16.84 23.34 22.65
N LEU A 424 16.04 24.01 21.83
CA LEU A 424 15.71 23.64 20.47
C LEU A 424 15.79 24.89 19.58
N GLU A 425 16.48 24.79 18.45
CA GLU A 425 16.52 25.87 17.45
C GLU A 425 15.41 25.62 16.42
N VAL A 426 14.54 26.61 16.24
CA VAL A 426 13.53 26.66 15.17
C VAL A 426 13.99 27.67 14.14
N ARG A 427 14.09 27.27 12.88
CA ARG A 427 14.34 28.17 11.75
C ARG A 427 13.06 28.32 10.96
N ILE A 428 12.75 29.56 10.60
CA ILE A 428 11.62 29.90 9.72
C ILE A 428 12.22 30.64 8.53
N GLN A 429 11.90 30.19 7.31
CA GLN A 429 12.41 30.76 6.07
C GLN A 429 11.28 30.91 5.05
N PHE A 430 11.19 32.05 4.39
CA PHE A 430 10.19 32.29 3.34
C PHE A 430 10.36 31.31 2.18
N ALA A 431 9.26 30.68 1.76
CA ALA A 431 9.22 29.67 0.71
C ALA A 431 8.40 30.14 -0.51
N GLY A 432 7.40 31.00 -0.33
CA GLY A 432 6.63 31.60 -1.43
C GLY A 432 5.28 32.19 -1.00
N SER A 433 4.57 32.82 -1.92
CA SER A 433 3.17 33.22 -1.74
C SER A 433 2.21 32.15 -2.26
N VAL A 434 1.00 32.13 -1.70
CA VAL A 434 -0.08 31.19 -2.01
C VAL A 434 -1.29 31.99 -2.47
N SER A 435 -1.58 31.93 -3.77
CA SER A 435 -2.57 32.83 -4.34
C SER A 435 -4.01 32.39 -4.09
N LEU A 436 -4.84 33.32 -3.63
CA LEU A 436 -6.29 33.17 -3.51
C LEU A 436 -7.01 33.60 -4.79
N LEU A 437 -6.41 34.46 -5.61
CA LEU A 437 -6.92 34.78 -6.94
C LEU A 437 -6.92 33.53 -7.84
N GLU A 438 -5.86 32.72 -7.79
CA GLU A 438 -5.80 31.44 -8.50
C GLU A 438 -6.92 30.48 -8.04
N LEU A 439 -7.19 30.42 -6.73
CA LEU A 439 -8.30 29.63 -6.19
C LEU A 439 -9.66 30.14 -6.67
N ASN A 440 -9.88 31.45 -6.72
CA ASN A 440 -11.13 32.02 -7.20
C ASN A 440 -11.32 31.81 -8.71
N ASN A 441 -10.24 31.86 -9.50
CA ASN A 441 -10.27 31.53 -10.94
C ASN A 441 -10.60 30.05 -11.17
N PHE A 442 -10.01 29.15 -10.38
CA PHE A 442 -10.30 27.71 -10.39
C PHE A 442 -11.75 27.40 -9.97
N LEU A 443 -12.21 27.95 -8.84
CA LEU A 443 -13.59 27.76 -8.33
C LEU A 443 -14.64 28.32 -9.29
N SER A 444 -14.34 29.41 -10.00
CA SER A 444 -15.25 30.00 -10.98
C SER A 444 -15.23 29.34 -12.35
N GLY A 445 -14.28 28.42 -12.62
CA GLY A 445 -14.11 27.73 -13.90
C GLY A 445 -13.65 28.65 -15.05
N LYS A 446 -13.10 29.84 -14.73
CA LYS A 446 -12.76 30.87 -15.73
C LYS A 446 -11.46 30.60 -16.49
N GLN A 447 -10.62 29.69 -16.00
CA GLN A 447 -9.39 29.26 -16.66
C GLN A 447 -9.20 27.75 -16.43
N ASP A 448 -8.62 27.05 -17.41
CA ASP A 448 -8.23 25.64 -17.30
C ASP A 448 -6.92 25.50 -16.50
N VAL A 449 -6.96 25.98 -15.25
CA VAL A 449 -5.87 25.90 -14.28
C VAL A 449 -5.99 24.61 -13.49
N LYS A 450 -4.88 23.87 -13.35
CA LYS A 450 -4.84 22.68 -12.49
C LYS A 450 -5.22 23.05 -11.05
N ARG A 451 -5.83 22.13 -10.31
CA ARG A 451 -6.23 22.36 -8.92
C ARG A 451 -5.10 23.00 -8.09
N PRO A 452 -5.31 24.17 -7.44
CA PRO A 452 -4.27 24.87 -6.69
C PRO A 452 -3.98 24.14 -5.37
N HIS A 453 -3.15 23.08 -5.46
CA HIS A 453 -2.84 22.19 -4.35
C HIS A 453 -2.23 22.93 -3.16
N GLY A 454 -1.39 23.95 -3.39
CA GLY A 454 -0.82 24.80 -2.36
C GLY A 454 -1.89 25.53 -1.55
N THR A 455 -2.85 26.17 -2.22
CA THR A 455 -3.94 26.93 -1.57
C THR A 455 -4.91 26.01 -0.81
N VAL A 456 -5.26 24.85 -1.36
CA VAL A 456 -6.08 23.85 -0.64
C VAL A 456 -5.34 23.31 0.59
N GLN A 457 -4.03 23.09 0.50
CA GLN A 457 -3.19 22.65 1.63
C GLN A 457 -3.05 23.73 2.71
N ALA A 458 -2.86 25.00 2.32
CA ALA A 458 -2.80 26.13 3.23
C ALA A 458 -4.11 26.28 4.02
N LEU A 459 -5.26 26.35 3.34
CA LEU A 459 -6.57 26.43 3.99
C LEU A 459 -6.86 25.22 4.88
N ASN A 460 -6.47 24.01 4.45
CA ASN A 460 -6.60 22.81 5.28
C ASN A 460 -5.68 22.82 6.52
N THR A 461 -4.56 23.55 6.47
CA THR A 461 -3.67 23.74 7.63
C THR A 461 -4.25 24.77 8.58
N VAL A 462 -4.73 25.91 8.06
CA VAL A 462 -5.40 26.99 8.82
C VAL A 462 -6.61 26.46 9.61
N VAL A 463 -7.54 25.77 8.95
CA VAL A 463 -8.73 25.17 9.59
C VAL A 463 -8.37 24.08 10.62
N ARG A 464 -7.18 23.47 10.51
CA ARG A 464 -6.72 22.43 11.43
C ARG A 464 -5.88 22.93 12.60
N GLN A 465 -5.48 24.20 12.64
CA GLN A 465 -4.58 24.74 13.67
C GLN A 465 -5.18 24.57 15.08
N MET A 466 -6.31 25.24 15.36
CA MET A 466 -6.93 25.21 16.69
C MET A 466 -7.38 23.79 17.09
N PRO A 467 -8.05 23.00 16.22
CA PRO A 467 -8.42 21.63 16.57
C PRO A 467 -7.23 20.70 16.81
N SER A 468 -6.05 20.97 16.24
CA SER A 468 -4.82 20.20 16.51
C SER A 468 -4.12 20.59 17.81
N LEU A 469 -4.54 21.68 18.47
CA LEU A 469 -4.09 22.10 19.79
C LEU A 469 -5.00 21.58 20.91
N SER A 470 -6.33 21.60 20.70
CA SER A 470 -7.31 21.08 21.66
C SER A 470 -7.45 19.56 21.65
N ASN A 471 -6.93 18.86 20.62
CA ASN A 471 -7.09 17.41 20.45
C ASN A 471 -5.77 16.68 20.20
N THR A 472 -5.70 15.42 20.65
CA THR A 472 -4.62 14.48 20.30
C THR A 472 -4.73 14.08 18.83
N SER A 473 -3.71 14.41 18.03
CA SER A 473 -3.64 14.03 16.61
C SER A 473 -3.18 12.58 16.42
N VAL A 474 -3.87 11.81 15.60
CA VAL A 474 -3.50 10.42 15.25
C VAL A 474 -3.67 10.19 13.74
N GLY A 475 -2.66 10.59 12.99
CA GLY A 475 -2.72 10.65 11.53
C GLY A 475 -3.61 11.81 11.07
N LYS A 476 -4.68 11.53 10.32
CA LYS A 476 -5.67 12.56 9.93
C LYS A 476 -6.78 12.77 10.97
N LEU A 477 -6.86 11.92 12.00
CA LEU A 477 -7.89 12.00 13.04
C LEU A 477 -7.45 12.90 14.20
N LEU A 478 -8.43 13.53 14.84
CA LEU A 478 -8.31 14.31 16.07
C LEU A 478 -9.17 13.63 17.14
N PHE A 479 -8.60 13.41 18.32
CA PHE A 479 -9.25 12.77 19.47
C PHE A 479 -9.21 13.71 20.68
N PRO A 480 -10.33 13.92 21.40
CA PRO A 480 -10.35 14.80 22.57
C PRO A 480 -9.29 14.45 23.62
N ILE A 481 -8.70 15.47 24.23
CA ILE A 481 -7.79 15.33 25.35
C ILE A 481 -8.64 15.07 26.61
N GLY A 482 -8.44 13.93 27.24
CA GLY A 482 -9.28 13.46 28.34
C GLY A 482 -10.55 12.72 27.89
N GLY A 483 -11.25 12.12 28.84
CA GLY A 483 -12.43 11.28 28.59
C GLY A 483 -12.15 9.78 28.59
N GLN A 484 -12.99 9.03 29.31
CA GLN A 484 -12.96 7.57 29.36
C GLN A 484 -13.50 6.98 28.05
N GLY A 485 -12.74 6.08 27.43
CA GLY A 485 -13.23 5.30 26.30
C GLY A 485 -14.18 4.19 26.77
N ARG A 486 -14.93 3.60 25.82
CA ARG A 486 -15.68 2.37 26.14
C ARG A 486 -14.75 1.16 26.06
N PHE A 487 -14.79 0.28 27.05
CA PHE A 487 -13.96 -0.93 27.08
C PHE A 487 -14.12 -1.78 25.81
N LEU A 488 -13.00 -2.25 25.27
CA LEU A 488 -12.95 -3.02 24.02
C LEU A 488 -12.51 -4.48 24.22
N GLY A 489 -11.90 -4.78 25.37
CA GLY A 489 -11.19 -6.03 25.66
C GLY A 489 -9.66 -5.86 25.60
N GLU A 490 -8.92 -6.74 26.28
CA GLU A 490 -7.44 -6.79 26.25
C GLU A 490 -6.74 -5.46 26.59
N GLY A 491 -7.12 -4.82 27.70
CA GLY A 491 -6.47 -3.59 28.18
C GLY A 491 -6.73 -2.37 27.29
N CYS A 492 -7.70 -2.48 26.37
CA CYS A 492 -7.99 -1.45 25.38
C CYS A 492 -9.38 -0.84 25.58
N GLU A 493 -9.47 0.41 25.17
CA GLU A 493 -10.70 1.18 25.10
C GLU A 493 -10.88 1.75 23.69
N ARG A 494 -12.11 2.05 23.33
CA ARG A 494 -12.45 2.77 22.09
C ARG A 494 -12.73 4.22 22.41
N LYS A 495 -12.01 5.12 21.75
CA LYS A 495 -12.31 6.56 21.71
C LYS A 495 -12.94 6.94 20.36
N PHE A 496 -13.89 7.87 20.41
CA PHE A 496 -14.36 8.59 19.23
C PHE A 496 -13.47 9.80 18.99
N GLY A 497 -13.33 10.17 17.72
CA GLY A 497 -12.67 11.37 17.24
C GLY A 497 -13.25 11.75 15.89
N PHE A 498 -12.71 12.79 15.27
CA PHE A 498 -13.21 13.31 14.00
C PHE A 498 -12.08 13.55 13.01
N THR A 499 -12.44 13.59 11.73
CA THR A 499 -11.56 13.99 10.63
C THR A 499 -12.01 15.33 10.08
N LEU A 500 -11.06 16.13 9.59
CA LEU A 500 -11.31 17.37 8.86
C LEU A 500 -10.58 17.32 7.51
N SER A 501 -11.23 17.75 6.43
CA SER A 501 -10.56 18.01 5.15
C SER A 501 -11.26 19.10 4.36
N VAL A 502 -10.51 20.11 3.93
CA VAL A 502 -11.01 21.17 3.04
C VAL A 502 -11.06 20.66 1.60
N ARG A 503 -12.13 20.99 0.86
CA ARG A 503 -12.34 20.63 -0.55
C ARG A 503 -13.00 21.80 -1.32
N PRO A 504 -12.64 22.03 -2.59
CA PRO A 504 -13.41 22.91 -3.48
C PRO A 504 -14.75 22.26 -3.86
N SER A 505 -15.74 23.07 -4.24
CA SER A 505 -17.09 22.57 -4.56
C SER A 505 -17.80 23.27 -5.73
N GLY A 506 -18.83 22.60 -6.28
CA GLY A 506 -19.73 23.09 -7.33
C GLY A 506 -20.42 24.42 -7.03
N TRP A 507 -20.56 24.81 -5.75
CA TRP A 507 -21.06 26.13 -5.36
C TRP A 507 -20.02 27.26 -5.47
N LYS A 508 -18.86 27.01 -6.11
CA LYS A 508 -17.74 27.96 -6.24
C LYS A 508 -17.21 28.41 -4.87
N ALA A 509 -17.32 27.53 -3.88
CA ALA A 509 -16.95 27.76 -2.49
C ALA A 509 -15.99 26.68 -1.98
N MET A 510 -15.35 26.96 -0.85
CA MET A 510 -14.56 25.96 -0.12
C MET A 510 -15.43 25.33 0.97
N LEU A 511 -15.40 24.00 1.05
CA LEU A 511 -16.17 23.23 2.02
C LEU A 511 -15.25 22.42 2.95
N VAL A 512 -15.57 22.37 4.24
CA VAL A 512 -14.87 21.54 5.22
C VAL A 512 -15.68 20.29 5.49
N ASN A 513 -15.18 19.13 5.05
CA ASN A 513 -15.79 17.83 5.36
C ASN A 513 -15.43 17.40 6.79
N ILE A 514 -16.44 16.97 7.57
CA ILE A 514 -16.27 16.43 8.92
C ILE A 514 -16.91 15.04 9.02
N ASP A 515 -16.13 14.02 9.37
CA ASP A 515 -16.63 12.66 9.59
C ASP A 515 -16.11 12.11 10.92
N VAL A 516 -17.03 11.59 11.73
CA VAL A 516 -16.75 10.96 13.03
C VAL A 516 -16.22 9.54 12.80
N SER A 517 -15.14 9.20 13.51
CA SER A 517 -14.53 7.88 13.47
C SER A 517 -14.17 7.40 14.87
N ALA A 518 -13.82 6.13 15.00
CA ALA A 518 -13.39 5.54 16.25
C ALA A 518 -12.10 4.74 16.06
N LYS A 519 -11.23 4.77 17.07
CA LYS A 519 -10.03 3.95 17.13
C LYS A 519 -9.92 3.26 18.49
N GLY A 520 -9.23 2.12 18.49
CA GLY A 520 -8.82 1.43 19.71
C GLY A 520 -7.54 2.05 20.25
N PHE A 521 -7.52 2.31 21.56
CA PHE A 521 -6.37 2.79 22.31
C PHE A 521 -6.08 1.83 23.45
N TYR A 522 -4.81 1.67 23.79
CA TYR A 522 -4.44 1.09 25.09
C TYR A 522 -4.90 2.04 26.20
N LYS A 523 -5.50 1.49 27.25
CA LYS A 523 -5.80 2.23 28.48
C LYS A 523 -4.50 2.53 29.23
N GLU A 524 -4.55 3.55 30.09
CA GLU A 524 -3.54 3.71 31.13
C GLU A 524 -3.77 2.63 32.19
N LEU A 525 -2.83 1.71 32.32
CA LEU A 525 -2.90 0.54 33.21
C LEU A 525 -1.53 0.29 33.83
N ALA A 526 -1.49 -0.06 35.12
CA ALA A 526 -0.28 -0.61 35.71
C ALA A 526 0.05 -1.93 35.00
N VAL A 527 1.32 -2.16 34.68
CA VAL A 527 1.72 -3.40 33.99
C VAL A 527 1.42 -4.60 34.88
N VAL A 528 1.62 -4.47 36.21
CA VAL A 528 1.13 -5.43 37.22
C VAL A 528 0.18 -4.72 38.19
N PRO A 529 -1.01 -5.26 38.50
CA PRO A 529 -1.59 -6.49 37.96
C PRO A 529 -2.40 -6.27 36.66
N ASP A 530 -2.85 -5.03 36.41
CA ASP A 530 -4.02 -4.77 35.55
C ASP A 530 -3.79 -5.16 34.09
N PHE A 531 -2.68 -4.74 33.49
CA PHE A 531 -2.37 -5.07 32.09
C PHE A 531 -2.20 -6.58 31.88
N LEU A 532 -1.53 -7.29 32.81
CA LEU A 532 -1.38 -8.75 32.76
C LEU A 532 -2.72 -9.48 32.92
N TYR A 533 -3.60 -9.00 33.81
CA TYR A 533 -4.95 -9.53 33.96
C TYR A 533 -5.75 -9.34 32.67
N ASP A 534 -5.82 -8.10 32.18
CA ASP A 534 -6.64 -7.74 31.01
C ASP A 534 -6.15 -8.41 29.71
N THR A 535 -4.84 -8.55 29.50
CA THR A 535 -4.28 -9.07 28.23
C THR A 535 -3.95 -10.56 28.22
N LEU A 536 -3.56 -11.14 29.37
CA LEU A 536 -3.15 -12.54 29.48
C LEU A 536 -4.12 -13.39 30.36
N GLY A 537 -5.12 -12.77 30.98
CA GLY A 537 -6.06 -13.45 31.88
C GLY A 537 -5.47 -13.82 33.25
N LEU A 538 -4.31 -13.25 33.61
CA LEU A 538 -3.57 -13.61 34.82
C LEU A 538 -4.25 -13.05 36.08
N LYS A 539 -4.85 -13.93 36.89
CA LYS A 539 -5.46 -13.54 38.17
C LYS A 539 -4.38 -13.17 39.19
N LEU A 540 -4.71 -12.26 40.10
CA LEU A 540 -3.79 -11.78 41.15
C LEU A 540 -3.18 -12.92 41.99
N ASN A 541 -3.92 -14.01 42.20
CA ASN A 541 -3.42 -15.18 42.94
C ASN A 541 -2.29 -15.90 42.20
N ASN A 542 -2.34 -15.98 40.86
CA ASN A 542 -1.26 -16.56 40.05
C ASN A 542 0.00 -15.69 40.10
N LEU A 543 -0.16 -14.36 40.12
CA LEU A 543 0.96 -13.42 40.22
C LEU A 543 1.65 -13.43 41.60
N LYS A 544 1.01 -13.97 42.64
CA LYS A 544 1.61 -14.13 43.97
C LYS A 544 2.32 -15.46 44.17
N ASP A 545 2.09 -16.45 43.31
CA ASP A 545 2.74 -17.76 43.38
C ASP A 545 4.15 -17.67 42.75
N CYS A 546 5.18 -17.80 43.57
CA CYS A 546 6.57 -17.75 43.12
C CYS A 546 6.99 -18.91 42.19
N LYS A 547 6.16 -19.94 42.04
CA LYS A 547 6.35 -21.03 41.06
C LYS A 547 5.66 -20.75 39.72
N TYR A 548 4.87 -19.69 39.61
CA TYR A 548 4.10 -19.39 38.40
C TYR A 548 4.94 -18.65 37.35
N GLU A 549 5.36 -19.36 36.30
CA GLU A 549 6.05 -18.74 35.17
C GLU A 549 5.07 -18.09 34.20
N VAL A 550 5.22 -16.77 33.98
CA VAL A 550 4.48 -16.03 32.95
C VAL A 550 4.99 -16.43 31.56
N ASP A 551 4.07 -16.74 30.64
CA ASP A 551 4.37 -17.01 29.24
C ASP A 551 5.06 -15.80 28.58
N ARG A 552 6.40 -15.86 28.54
CA ARG A 552 7.27 -14.80 28.02
C ARG A 552 6.95 -14.48 26.57
N GLY A 553 6.59 -15.49 25.76
CA GLY A 553 6.26 -15.31 24.34
C GLY A 553 4.97 -14.53 24.13
N LYS A 554 3.92 -14.83 24.91
CA LYS A 554 2.67 -14.06 24.90
C LYS A 554 2.88 -12.64 25.44
N LEU A 555 3.58 -12.48 26.56
CA LEU A 555 3.87 -11.16 27.14
C LEU A 555 4.67 -10.28 26.16
N GLU A 556 5.77 -10.82 25.62
CA GLU A 556 6.63 -10.09 24.67
C GLU A 556 5.86 -9.67 23.41
N LYS A 557 4.94 -10.51 22.92
CA LYS A 557 4.05 -10.22 21.78
C LYS A 557 3.05 -9.08 22.04
N VAL A 558 2.55 -8.90 23.27
CA VAL A 558 1.57 -7.84 23.59
C VAL A 558 2.20 -6.52 24.03
N ILE A 559 3.38 -6.55 24.68
CA ILE A 559 3.98 -5.35 25.30
C ILE A 559 5.09 -4.70 24.46
N CYS A 560 5.71 -5.42 23.51
CA CYS A 560 6.77 -4.85 22.69
C CYS A 560 6.28 -3.71 21.78
N GLY A 561 7.09 -2.65 21.70
CA GLY A 561 6.78 -1.46 20.93
C GLY A 561 5.83 -0.47 21.63
N LEU A 562 5.20 -0.85 22.74
CA LEU A 562 4.41 0.08 23.56
C LEU A 562 5.33 1.09 24.27
N ARG A 563 4.74 2.22 24.67
CA ARG A 563 5.39 3.18 25.57
C ARG A 563 4.90 2.95 27.00
N ILE A 564 5.81 3.03 27.96
CA ILE A 564 5.54 2.93 29.38
C ILE A 564 6.12 4.14 30.14
N GLN A 565 5.62 4.37 31.33
CA GLN A 565 6.07 5.41 32.27
C GLN A 565 6.45 4.75 33.60
N THR A 566 7.55 5.20 34.22
CA THR A 566 8.05 4.66 35.49
C THR A 566 7.34 5.27 36.69
N THR A 567 7.03 4.45 37.70
CA THR A 567 6.34 4.87 38.94
C THR A 567 7.24 4.93 40.19
N HIS A 568 8.44 4.34 40.14
CA HIS A 568 9.33 4.19 41.31
C HIS A 568 10.03 5.46 41.79
N ALA A 569 9.99 6.55 41.03
CA ALA A 569 10.62 7.83 41.39
C ALA A 569 9.56 8.94 41.38
N ALA A 570 9.12 9.35 42.56
CA ALA A 570 8.02 10.31 42.71
C ALA A 570 8.28 11.67 42.05
N SER A 571 9.54 12.10 41.99
CA SER A 571 9.97 13.38 41.40
C SER A 571 10.24 13.34 39.90
N ILE A 572 10.44 12.16 39.29
CA ILE A 572 10.81 12.03 37.86
C ILE A 572 10.13 10.81 37.22
N LYS A 573 9.08 11.03 36.42
CA LYS A 573 8.34 9.94 35.76
C LYS A 573 8.84 9.71 34.33
N ARG A 574 9.96 8.99 34.21
CA ARG A 574 10.59 8.71 32.90
C ARG A 574 9.72 7.86 31.98
N LYS A 575 9.71 8.22 30.70
CA LYS A 575 8.94 7.55 29.63
C LYS A 575 9.87 6.74 28.72
N TYR A 576 9.54 5.47 28.47
CA TYR A 576 10.36 4.54 27.70
C TYR A 576 9.55 3.78 26.64
N ARG A 577 10.21 3.28 25.60
CA ARG A 577 9.66 2.29 24.67
C ARG A 577 10.19 0.90 25.02
N VAL A 578 9.32 -0.10 25.02
CA VAL A 578 9.66 -1.50 25.31
C VAL A 578 10.17 -2.20 24.04
N TRP A 579 11.29 -2.92 24.18
CA TRP A 579 11.99 -3.64 23.09
C TRP A 579 12.11 -5.16 23.33
N GLY A 580 11.59 -5.66 24.44
CA GLY A 580 11.63 -7.08 24.78
C GLY A 580 11.31 -7.33 26.24
N VAL A 581 11.26 -8.61 26.59
CA VAL A 581 11.12 -9.10 27.96
C VAL A 581 12.37 -9.91 28.31
N SER A 582 12.93 -9.74 29.51
CA SER A 582 14.15 -10.46 29.92
C SER A 582 13.94 -11.97 29.95
N ALA A 583 15.01 -12.73 29.70
CA ALA A 583 15.00 -14.19 29.78
C ALA A 583 15.06 -14.72 31.21
N LYS A 584 15.42 -13.87 32.19
CA LYS A 584 15.50 -14.18 33.62
C LYS A 584 14.56 -13.27 34.43
N SER A 585 14.15 -13.73 35.61
CA SER A 585 13.41 -12.97 36.62
C SER A 585 14.22 -11.78 37.17
N ALA A 586 13.56 -10.79 37.79
CA ALA A 586 14.22 -9.61 38.33
C ALA A 586 15.27 -9.93 39.42
N GLU A 587 15.06 -10.98 40.20
CA GLU A 587 16.01 -11.51 41.19
C GLU A 587 17.26 -12.19 40.56
N ARG A 588 17.19 -12.63 39.29
CA ARG A 588 18.27 -13.38 38.60
C ARG A 588 18.88 -12.61 37.43
N MET A 589 18.24 -11.54 36.99
CA MET A 589 18.69 -10.71 35.88
C MET A 589 19.76 -9.75 36.40
N GLN A 590 21.00 -9.97 35.99
CA GLN A 590 22.14 -9.13 36.36
C GLN A 590 22.49 -8.12 35.27
N PHE A 591 23.06 -6.99 35.69
CA PHE A 591 23.63 -5.98 34.79
C PHE A 591 24.81 -5.28 35.48
N ASP A 592 25.66 -4.66 34.68
CA ASP A 592 26.83 -3.92 35.15
C ASP A 592 26.42 -2.49 35.55
N VAL A 593 26.77 -2.09 36.77
CA VAL A 593 26.57 -0.75 37.32
C VAL A 593 27.94 -0.13 37.57
N THR A 594 28.17 1.06 37.02
CA THR A 594 29.36 1.86 37.32
C THR A 594 29.00 2.88 38.40
N ASP A 595 29.75 2.88 39.49
CA ASP A 595 29.59 3.83 40.58
C ASP A 595 30.16 5.21 40.18
N GLU A 596 29.33 6.26 40.29
CA GLU A 596 29.67 7.61 39.81
C GLU A 596 30.76 8.30 40.67
N GLY A 597 31.00 7.85 41.92
CA GLY A 597 31.99 8.43 42.81
C GLY A 597 33.36 7.75 42.75
N THR A 598 33.40 6.44 42.46
CA THR A 598 34.63 5.63 42.47
C THR A 598 35.04 5.12 41.09
N GLY A 599 34.19 5.26 40.06
CA GLY A 599 34.44 4.77 38.70
C GLY A 599 34.48 3.24 38.56
N ARG A 600 34.28 2.49 39.66
CA ARG A 600 34.31 1.02 39.66
C ARG A 600 33.01 0.46 39.10
N THR A 601 33.12 -0.54 38.23
CA THR A 601 31.97 -1.28 37.69
C THR A 601 31.79 -2.58 38.48
N TYR A 602 30.57 -2.83 38.97
CA TYR A 602 30.20 -4.04 39.68
C TYR A 602 28.91 -4.65 39.08
N LYS A 603 28.67 -5.94 39.34
CA LYS A 603 27.43 -6.62 38.94
C LYS A 603 26.45 -6.67 40.10
N THR A 604 25.19 -6.38 39.80
CA THR A 604 24.07 -6.50 40.73
C THR A 604 22.83 -7.00 39.99
N THR A 605 21.88 -7.59 40.71
CA THR A 605 20.58 -7.97 40.14
C THR A 605 19.65 -6.76 40.03
N VAL A 606 18.62 -6.85 39.18
CA VAL A 606 17.59 -5.80 39.09
C VAL A 606 16.86 -5.63 40.43
N ALA A 607 16.58 -6.72 41.14
CA ALA A 607 15.92 -6.65 42.45
C ALA A 607 16.76 -5.93 43.52
N GLU A 608 18.05 -6.27 43.66
CA GLU A 608 18.97 -5.62 44.59
C GLU A 608 19.17 -4.14 44.25
N TYR A 609 19.42 -3.81 42.98
CA TYR A 609 19.60 -2.41 42.55
C TYR A 609 18.38 -1.53 42.90
N PHE A 610 17.15 -2.02 42.70
CA PHE A 610 15.94 -1.28 43.06
C PHE A 610 15.78 -1.12 44.59
N LYS A 611 16.15 -2.14 45.36
CA LYS A 611 16.17 -2.08 46.83
C LYS A 611 17.22 -1.09 47.34
N ASP A 612 18.42 -1.08 46.78
CA ASP A 612 19.55 -0.31 47.31
C ASP A 612 19.54 1.14 46.83
N ARG A 613 19.35 1.37 45.51
CA ARG A 613 19.40 2.71 44.90
C ARG A 613 18.08 3.46 44.97
N HIS A 614 16.95 2.77 44.85
CA HIS A 614 15.62 3.38 44.82
C HIS A 614 14.80 3.15 46.10
N LYS A 615 15.29 2.34 47.05
CA LYS A 615 14.58 1.95 48.28
C LYS A 615 13.22 1.27 48.02
N VAL A 616 13.11 0.58 46.87
CA VAL A 616 11.92 -0.18 46.47
C VAL A 616 12.19 -1.68 46.58
N THR A 617 11.62 -2.32 47.59
CA THR A 617 11.57 -3.79 47.67
C THR A 617 10.48 -4.30 46.72
N LEU A 618 10.87 -5.09 45.70
CA LEU A 618 9.94 -5.62 44.72
C LEU A 618 8.99 -6.66 45.35
N ARG A 619 7.71 -6.58 45.02
CA ARG A 619 6.68 -7.55 45.44
C ARG A 619 6.66 -8.80 44.57
N TYR A 620 7.11 -8.68 43.32
CA TYR A 620 7.08 -9.74 42.32
C TYR A 620 8.49 -10.00 41.71
N PRO A 621 9.52 -10.27 42.53
CA PRO A 621 10.92 -10.38 42.06
C PRO A 621 11.17 -11.62 41.18
N HIS A 622 10.30 -12.62 41.25
CA HIS A 622 10.29 -13.82 40.41
C HIS A 622 9.80 -13.56 38.97
N LEU A 623 9.14 -12.42 38.70
CA LEU A 623 8.70 -12.06 37.35
C LEU A 623 9.84 -11.48 36.50
N PRO A 624 9.77 -11.58 35.16
CA PRO A 624 10.77 -10.97 34.28
C PRO A 624 10.69 -9.43 34.27
N CYS A 625 11.68 -8.79 33.65
CA CYS A 625 11.77 -7.34 33.47
C CYS A 625 11.47 -6.92 32.02
N LEU A 626 11.02 -5.69 31.83
CA LEU A 626 10.94 -5.03 30.53
C LEU A 626 12.32 -4.52 30.12
N ARG A 627 12.76 -4.87 28.91
CA ARG A 627 13.96 -4.30 28.29
C ARG A 627 13.58 -3.03 27.55
N VAL A 628 14.21 -1.91 27.88
CA VAL A 628 13.83 -0.57 27.40
C VAL A 628 15.03 0.25 26.91
N GLY A 629 14.75 1.35 26.20
CA GLY A 629 15.78 2.33 25.78
C GLY A 629 16.51 1.96 24.49
N GLN A 630 17.42 2.83 24.03
CA GLN A 630 18.21 2.61 22.79
C GLN A 630 19.56 1.90 23.04
N LYS A 631 20.08 1.93 24.27
CA LYS A 631 21.28 1.16 24.65
C LYS A 631 20.86 -0.23 25.12
N LYS A 632 21.62 -1.28 24.75
CA LYS A 632 21.50 -2.60 25.38
C LYS A 632 21.81 -2.46 26.87
N GLY A 633 20.93 -2.94 27.76
CA GLY A 633 21.23 -3.05 29.20
C GLY A 633 20.24 -2.41 30.18
N THR A 634 19.25 -1.62 29.75
CA THR A 634 18.26 -1.06 30.70
C THR A 634 17.08 -2.01 30.91
N TYR A 635 16.87 -2.42 32.16
CA TYR A 635 15.81 -3.32 32.60
C TYR A 635 14.92 -2.64 33.66
N LEU A 636 13.60 -2.80 33.54
CA LEU A 636 12.63 -2.30 34.51
C LEU A 636 11.73 -3.44 35.00
N PRO A 637 11.57 -3.64 36.32
CA PRO A 637 10.56 -4.56 36.86
C PRO A 637 9.15 -4.22 36.35
N LEU A 638 8.31 -5.23 36.12
CA LEU A 638 6.95 -5.02 35.61
C LEU A 638 6.11 -4.15 36.58
N GLU A 639 6.30 -4.30 37.89
CA GLU A 639 5.53 -3.59 38.91
C GLU A 639 5.81 -2.08 39.03
N VAL A 640 6.92 -1.59 38.45
CA VAL A 640 7.28 -0.15 38.47
C VAL A 640 6.94 0.59 37.17
N CYS A 641 6.05 0.00 36.36
CA CYS A 641 5.72 0.46 35.01
C CYS A 641 4.20 0.62 34.81
N THR A 642 3.80 1.73 34.20
CA THR A 642 2.43 1.99 33.72
C THR A 642 2.43 2.14 32.20
N VAL A 643 1.47 1.56 31.50
CA VAL A 643 1.32 1.69 30.03
C VAL A 643 0.81 3.10 29.69
N ILE A 644 1.47 3.78 28.76
CA ILE A 644 1.04 5.10 28.28
C ILE A 644 -0.02 4.90 27.18
N PRO A 645 -1.19 5.57 27.26
CA PRO A 645 -2.21 5.53 26.22
C PRO A 645 -1.66 5.81 24.82
N CYS A 646 -1.99 4.93 23.88
CA CYS A 646 -1.57 5.04 22.48
C CYS A 646 -2.48 4.20 21.56
N GLU A 647 -2.51 4.53 20.27
CA GLU A 647 -3.30 3.79 19.27
C GLU A 647 -2.86 2.32 19.18
N ARG A 648 -3.82 1.40 19.31
CA ARG A 648 -3.63 -0.01 19.01
C ARG A 648 -3.87 -0.27 17.52
N LYS A 649 -2.80 -0.36 16.74
CA LYS A 649 -2.83 -0.54 15.27
C LYS A 649 -3.49 -1.84 14.80
N HIS A 650 -3.43 -2.90 15.61
CA HIS A 650 -4.00 -4.21 15.29
C HIS A 650 -4.92 -4.68 16.42
N LEU A 651 -6.20 -4.83 16.09
CA LEU A 651 -7.24 -5.32 16.98
C LEU A 651 -7.43 -6.83 16.79
N SER A 652 -7.72 -7.56 17.87
CA SER A 652 -8.13 -8.98 17.79
C SER A 652 -9.54 -9.12 17.20
N GLU A 653 -9.93 -10.33 16.76
CA GLU A 653 -11.28 -10.54 16.18
C GLU A 653 -12.42 -10.20 17.16
N GLN A 654 -12.20 -10.42 18.46
CA GLN A 654 -13.12 -10.02 19.53
C GLN A 654 -13.18 -8.49 19.65
N GLN A 655 -12.03 -7.81 19.67
CA GLN A 655 -11.97 -6.35 19.67
C GLN A 655 -12.58 -5.73 18.40
N ILE A 656 -12.39 -6.32 17.22
CA ILE A 656 -13.02 -5.88 15.96
C ILE A 656 -14.55 -6.02 16.06
N THR A 657 -15.03 -7.15 16.59
CA THR A 657 -16.46 -7.39 16.79
C THR A 657 -17.07 -6.37 17.76
N ASN A 658 -16.41 -6.10 18.89
CA ASN A 658 -16.83 -5.10 19.86
C ASN A 658 -16.74 -3.67 19.30
N MET A 659 -15.72 -3.38 18.50
CA MET A 659 -15.57 -2.10 17.78
C MET A 659 -16.80 -1.90 16.88
N ILE A 660 -17.05 -2.80 15.94
CA ILE A 660 -18.17 -2.72 14.98
C ILE A 660 -19.51 -2.59 15.71
N ARG A 661 -19.80 -3.43 16.72
CA ARG A 661 -21.04 -3.35 17.50
C ARG A 661 -21.23 -2.00 18.19
N SER A 662 -20.15 -1.41 18.69
CA SER A 662 -20.22 -0.13 19.42
C SER A 662 -20.24 1.10 18.50
N THR A 663 -19.73 1.01 17.26
CA THR A 663 -19.61 2.13 16.30
C THR A 663 -20.69 2.14 15.23
N ALA A 664 -21.41 1.04 15.01
CA ALA A 664 -22.50 0.94 14.04
C ALA A 664 -23.74 1.72 14.51
N ARG A 665 -23.73 3.04 14.31
CA ARG A 665 -24.84 3.95 14.65
C ARG A 665 -25.77 4.20 13.45
N PRO A 666 -27.10 4.25 13.65
CA PRO A 666 -28.07 4.75 12.66
C PRO A 666 -27.69 6.12 12.10
N ALA A 667 -28.15 6.45 10.89
CA ALA A 667 -27.78 7.70 10.22
C ALA A 667 -28.10 8.96 11.04
N PRO A 668 -29.30 9.12 11.66
CA PRO A 668 -29.62 10.29 12.46
C PRO A 668 -28.79 10.43 13.74
N GLU A 669 -28.26 9.32 14.28
CA GLU A 669 -27.33 9.36 15.41
C GLU A 669 -25.95 9.84 14.98
N GLN A 670 -25.40 9.31 13.88
CA GLN A 670 -24.11 9.79 13.36
C GLN A 670 -24.20 11.25 12.93
N GLN A 671 -25.33 11.68 12.35
CA GLN A 671 -25.59 13.06 11.99
C GLN A 671 -25.51 14.00 13.21
N ARG A 672 -26.14 13.63 14.33
CA ARG A 672 -26.05 14.41 15.59
C ARG A 672 -24.64 14.42 16.16
N ASP A 673 -23.92 13.28 16.15
CA ASP A 673 -22.52 13.23 16.60
C ASP A 673 -21.65 14.18 15.76
N ILE A 674 -21.79 14.20 14.43
CA ILE A 674 -21.04 15.11 13.55
C ILE A 674 -21.46 16.56 13.76
N GLN A 675 -22.76 16.84 13.93
CA GLN A 675 -23.26 18.20 14.15
C GLN A 675 -22.73 18.81 15.46
N HIS A 676 -22.64 18.00 16.52
CA HIS A 676 -21.96 18.38 17.76
C HIS A 676 -20.48 18.73 17.53
N TRP A 677 -19.72 17.89 16.80
CA TRP A 677 -18.32 18.18 16.48
C TRP A 677 -18.14 19.40 15.57
N ALA A 678 -19.08 19.65 14.65
CA ALA A 678 -19.12 20.84 13.82
C ALA A 678 -19.29 22.10 14.68
N GLN A 679 -20.26 22.10 15.60
CA GLN A 679 -20.53 23.21 16.52
C GLN A 679 -19.32 23.49 17.44
N GLU A 680 -18.77 22.46 18.10
CA GLU A 680 -17.61 22.62 18.99
C GLU A 680 -16.36 23.12 18.25
N MET A 681 -16.04 22.54 17.09
CA MET A 681 -14.89 23.00 16.30
C MET A 681 -15.08 24.42 15.76
N THR A 682 -16.31 24.78 15.38
CA THR A 682 -16.65 26.15 14.96
C THR A 682 -16.49 27.13 16.13
N ARG A 683 -16.94 26.75 17.33
CA ARG A 683 -16.79 27.53 18.57
C ARG A 683 -15.32 27.74 18.96
N GLU A 684 -14.49 26.71 18.87
CA GLU A 684 -13.05 26.79 19.17
C GLU A 684 -12.23 27.54 18.11
N SER A 685 -12.64 27.49 16.84
CA SER A 685 -11.80 27.95 15.73
C SER A 685 -12.19 29.32 15.17
N ASN A 686 -13.47 29.73 15.23
CA ASN A 686 -13.92 30.92 14.48
C ASN A 686 -13.28 32.24 14.91
N GLU A 687 -12.92 32.41 16.19
CA GLU A 687 -12.22 33.62 16.65
C GLU A 687 -10.83 33.73 15.99
N TYR A 688 -10.05 32.65 16.06
CA TYR A 688 -8.76 32.53 15.39
C TYR A 688 -8.87 32.72 13.87
N LEU A 689 -9.81 32.02 13.23
CA LEU A 689 -10.00 32.08 11.78
C LEU A 689 -10.36 33.48 11.28
N ARG A 690 -11.18 34.24 12.03
CA ARG A 690 -11.56 35.62 11.70
C ARG A 690 -10.39 36.58 11.90
N ASN A 691 -9.74 36.53 13.06
CA ASN A 691 -8.73 37.52 13.44
C ASN A 691 -7.41 37.33 12.66
N GLU A 692 -6.97 36.08 12.52
CA GLU A 692 -5.68 35.76 11.90
C GLU A 692 -5.78 35.58 10.38
N PHE A 693 -6.89 35.03 9.86
CA PHE A 693 -7.03 34.64 8.45
C PHE A 693 -8.25 35.23 7.72
N GLN A 694 -9.03 36.11 8.34
CA GLN A 694 -10.27 36.70 7.76
C GLN A 694 -11.20 35.65 7.12
N THR A 695 -11.28 34.48 7.76
CA THR A 695 -12.13 33.36 7.36
C THR A 695 -13.13 33.03 8.46
N SER A 696 -14.23 32.36 8.12
CA SER A 696 -15.14 31.82 9.13
C SER A 696 -15.81 30.55 8.64
N LEU A 697 -16.14 29.69 9.60
CA LEU A 697 -16.80 28.42 9.37
C LEU A 697 -18.27 28.50 9.80
N ASN A 698 -19.16 27.95 8.97
CA ASN A 698 -20.55 27.71 9.35
C ASN A 698 -20.62 26.45 10.24
N SER A 699 -21.40 26.48 11.33
CA SER A 699 -21.60 25.32 12.19
C SER A 699 -22.56 24.28 11.62
N GLU A 700 -23.42 24.64 10.66
CA GLU A 700 -24.47 23.76 10.13
C GLU A 700 -24.02 22.97 8.88
N MET A 701 -24.39 21.68 8.84
CA MET A 701 -24.28 20.85 7.64
C MET A 701 -25.01 21.48 6.44
N VAL A 702 -24.33 21.55 5.30
CA VAL A 702 -24.91 22.06 4.05
C VAL A 702 -26.08 21.20 3.60
N LYS A 703 -27.16 21.87 3.16
CA LYS A 703 -28.28 21.24 2.46
C LYS A 703 -27.91 21.05 1.00
N VAL A 704 -28.20 19.88 0.45
CA VAL A 704 -27.94 19.54 -0.95
C VAL A 704 -29.16 18.83 -1.53
N GLU A 705 -29.47 19.13 -2.78
CA GLU A 705 -30.50 18.43 -3.53
C GLU A 705 -29.90 17.22 -4.24
N GLY A 706 -30.62 16.11 -4.26
CA GLY A 706 -30.23 14.92 -5.01
C GLY A 706 -31.42 14.28 -5.70
N HIS A 707 -31.13 13.25 -6.48
CA HIS A 707 -32.12 12.47 -7.22
C HIS A 707 -32.11 11.02 -6.75
N VAL A 708 -33.27 10.38 -6.59
CA VAL A 708 -33.36 8.93 -6.35
C VAL A 708 -33.67 8.26 -7.69
N LEU A 709 -32.64 7.66 -8.28
CA LEU A 709 -32.74 6.99 -9.58
C LEU A 709 -33.71 5.80 -9.53
N PRO A 710 -34.49 5.54 -10.59
CA PRO A 710 -35.35 4.37 -10.67
C PRO A 710 -34.51 3.09 -10.75
N ALA A 711 -34.90 2.08 -9.96
CA ALA A 711 -34.29 0.76 -10.01
C ALA A 711 -34.57 0.07 -11.36
N PRO A 712 -33.60 -0.70 -11.93
CA PRO A 712 -33.81 -1.43 -13.17
C PRO A 712 -34.89 -2.50 -13.06
N ARG A 713 -35.50 -2.85 -14.19
CA ARG A 713 -36.25 -4.10 -14.34
C ARG A 713 -35.25 -5.24 -14.52
N ILE A 714 -35.37 -6.29 -13.70
CA ILE A 714 -34.54 -7.50 -13.73
C ILE A 714 -35.36 -8.62 -14.38
N ASN A 715 -34.83 -9.19 -15.45
CA ASN A 715 -35.36 -10.40 -16.07
C ASN A 715 -34.60 -11.61 -15.49
N LEU A 716 -35.35 -12.56 -14.93
CA LEU A 716 -34.82 -13.78 -14.31
C LEU A 716 -34.95 -14.93 -15.32
N GLY A 717 -35.91 -15.85 -15.16
CA GLY A 717 -36.18 -16.89 -16.15
C GLY A 717 -36.86 -16.38 -17.43
N PRO A 718 -36.83 -17.17 -18.52
CA PRO A 718 -37.47 -16.83 -19.80
C PRO A 718 -39.01 -16.80 -19.75
N GLN A 719 -39.62 -17.37 -18.71
CA GLN A 719 -41.07 -17.32 -18.46
C GLN A 719 -41.45 -16.41 -17.27
N ASP A 720 -40.46 -15.78 -16.62
CA ASP A 720 -40.70 -14.96 -15.44
C ASP A 720 -41.09 -13.52 -15.81
N LEU A 721 -42.18 -13.02 -15.21
CA LEU A 721 -42.49 -11.59 -15.28
C LEU A 721 -41.31 -10.74 -14.74
N PRO A 722 -40.89 -9.67 -15.44
CA PRO A 722 -39.83 -8.76 -15.02
C PRO A 722 -40.07 -8.18 -13.62
N LEU A 723 -39.02 -8.18 -12.80
CA LEU A 723 -39.08 -7.74 -11.40
C LEU A 723 -38.43 -6.35 -11.23
N VAL A 724 -39.04 -5.48 -10.44
CA VAL A 724 -38.40 -4.21 -10.01
C VAL A 724 -37.97 -4.35 -8.54
N PRO A 725 -36.68 -4.17 -8.21
CA PRO A 725 -36.18 -4.11 -6.84
C PRO A 725 -36.93 -3.10 -5.98
N ARG A 726 -37.23 -3.47 -4.74
CA ARG A 726 -37.78 -2.56 -3.72
C ARG A 726 -36.72 -2.31 -2.65
N ASP A 727 -36.46 -1.04 -2.37
CA ASP A 727 -35.41 -0.59 -1.43
C ASP A 727 -34.08 -1.31 -1.65
N GLY A 728 -33.64 -1.41 -2.92
CA GLY A 728 -32.40 -2.09 -3.29
C GLY A 728 -32.37 -3.58 -2.93
N SER A 729 -33.52 -4.26 -2.93
CA SER A 729 -33.63 -5.68 -2.61
C SER A 729 -34.74 -6.40 -3.38
N TRP A 730 -34.57 -7.71 -3.54
CA TRP A 730 -35.55 -8.62 -4.12
C TRP A 730 -35.30 -10.04 -3.57
N ASP A 731 -36.05 -11.03 -4.06
CA ASP A 731 -35.80 -12.43 -3.77
C ASP A 731 -36.18 -13.32 -4.97
N MET A 732 -35.81 -14.60 -4.88
CA MET A 732 -36.05 -15.61 -5.93
C MET A 732 -37.29 -16.49 -5.66
N ARG A 733 -38.23 -16.07 -4.81
CA ARG A 733 -39.44 -16.87 -4.54
C ARG A 733 -40.32 -16.88 -5.78
N ASN A 734 -40.70 -18.09 -6.22
CA ASN A 734 -41.47 -18.31 -7.45
C ASN A 734 -40.80 -17.72 -8.69
N LYS A 735 -39.46 -17.77 -8.74
CA LYS A 735 -38.61 -17.29 -9.85
C LYS A 735 -37.55 -18.33 -10.18
N SER A 736 -37.21 -18.42 -11.46
CA SER A 736 -36.19 -19.31 -12.00
C SER A 736 -34.94 -18.55 -12.44
N LEU A 737 -33.81 -19.25 -12.53
CA LEU A 737 -32.57 -18.73 -13.11
C LEU A 737 -32.74 -18.64 -14.63
N HIS A 738 -32.09 -17.64 -15.26
CA HIS A 738 -32.16 -17.45 -16.71
C HIS A 738 -31.63 -18.66 -17.50
N ASP A 739 -30.47 -19.18 -17.09
CA ASP A 739 -29.83 -20.38 -17.62
C ASP A 739 -29.28 -21.17 -16.42
N GLY A 740 -29.98 -22.25 -16.06
CA GLY A 740 -29.63 -23.11 -14.93
C GLY A 740 -28.72 -24.25 -15.37
N ALA A 741 -27.49 -24.27 -14.85
CA ALA A 741 -26.55 -25.34 -15.08
C ALA A 741 -27.10 -26.70 -14.61
N ARG A 742 -26.61 -27.77 -15.24
CA ARG A 742 -26.94 -29.15 -14.90
C ARG A 742 -25.75 -29.82 -14.22
N ILE A 743 -25.98 -30.39 -13.04
CA ILE A 743 -24.99 -31.02 -12.18
C ILE A 743 -25.39 -32.49 -11.99
N ASP A 744 -24.88 -33.36 -12.87
CA ASP A 744 -25.10 -34.80 -12.82
C ASP A 744 -24.10 -35.49 -11.87
N GLN A 745 -22.88 -34.96 -11.70
CA GLN A 745 -21.88 -35.48 -10.77
C GLN A 745 -21.23 -34.39 -9.92
N TRP A 746 -21.34 -34.52 -8.59
CA TRP A 746 -20.71 -33.64 -7.61
C TRP A 746 -20.26 -34.43 -6.36
N ALA A 747 -19.27 -33.90 -5.63
CA ALA A 747 -18.68 -34.53 -4.46
C ALA A 747 -18.78 -33.63 -3.21
N LEU A 748 -18.78 -34.24 -2.01
CA LEU A 748 -18.91 -33.54 -0.73
C LEU A 748 -17.78 -33.92 0.25
N ALA A 749 -16.88 -32.98 0.52
CA ALA A 749 -15.83 -33.14 1.53
C ALA A 749 -16.25 -32.47 2.86
N CYS A 750 -16.07 -33.15 4.00
CA CYS A 750 -16.35 -32.59 5.31
C CYS A 750 -15.09 -32.49 6.17
N PHE A 751 -14.72 -31.28 6.59
CA PHE A 751 -13.56 -31.02 7.43
C PHE A 751 -13.93 -30.65 8.88
N ASP A 752 -15.23 -30.63 9.23
CA ASP A 752 -15.68 -30.49 10.62
C ASP A 752 -16.08 -31.85 11.21
N ARG A 753 -15.30 -32.31 12.20
CA ARG A 753 -15.54 -33.57 12.92
C ARG A 753 -16.84 -33.56 13.73
N GLY A 754 -17.43 -32.39 14.01
CA GLY A 754 -18.72 -32.26 14.67
C GLY A 754 -19.91 -32.58 13.76
N CYS A 755 -19.72 -32.67 12.44
CA CYS A 755 -20.81 -32.84 11.48
C CYS A 755 -21.07 -34.32 11.18
N ARG A 756 -22.29 -34.77 11.46
CA ARG A 756 -22.75 -36.16 11.24
C ARG A 756 -23.21 -36.37 9.80
N GLU A 757 -23.11 -37.60 9.31
CA GLU A 757 -23.50 -37.95 7.94
C GLU A 757 -24.96 -37.63 7.63
N GLU A 758 -25.87 -37.83 8.57
CA GLU A 758 -27.29 -37.44 8.48
C GLU A 758 -27.47 -35.94 8.17
N GLN A 759 -26.65 -35.08 8.77
CA GLN A 759 -26.69 -33.63 8.54
C GLN A 759 -26.17 -33.28 7.14
N LEU A 760 -25.14 -33.99 6.65
CA LEU A 760 -24.65 -33.86 5.28
C LEU A 760 -25.69 -34.33 4.26
N ARG A 761 -26.42 -35.41 4.56
CA ARG A 761 -27.50 -35.96 3.72
C ARG A 761 -28.71 -35.01 3.65
N ASN A 762 -29.17 -34.49 4.78
CA ASN A 762 -30.24 -33.48 4.84
C ASN A 762 -29.85 -32.20 4.08
N PHE A 763 -28.61 -31.72 4.27
CA PHE A 763 -28.09 -30.59 3.52
C PHE A 763 -28.05 -30.84 2.00
N SER A 764 -27.61 -32.02 1.57
CA SER A 764 -27.57 -32.40 0.15
C SER A 764 -28.97 -32.43 -0.48
N GLY A 765 -29.93 -33.09 0.17
CA GLY A 765 -31.32 -33.15 -0.30
C GLY A 765 -32.00 -31.77 -0.33
N GLN A 766 -31.80 -30.94 0.70
CA GLN A 766 -32.35 -29.58 0.69
C GLN A 766 -31.68 -28.70 -0.38
N MET A 767 -30.36 -28.84 -0.59
CA MET A 767 -29.64 -28.13 -1.65
C MET A 767 -30.21 -28.47 -3.03
N ALA A 768 -30.38 -29.76 -3.35
CA ALA A 768 -30.93 -30.21 -4.63
C ALA A 768 -32.41 -29.81 -4.83
N ASN A 769 -33.23 -29.87 -3.78
CA ASN A 769 -34.64 -29.44 -3.82
C ASN A 769 -34.76 -27.92 -4.07
N VAL A 770 -34.00 -27.11 -3.33
CA VAL A 770 -34.01 -25.64 -3.50
C VAL A 770 -33.41 -25.23 -4.85
N SER A 771 -32.32 -25.85 -5.28
CA SER A 771 -31.70 -25.55 -6.59
C SER A 771 -32.62 -25.90 -7.75
N SER A 772 -33.28 -27.07 -7.69
CA SER A 772 -34.18 -27.53 -8.75
C SER A 772 -35.40 -26.62 -8.91
N ARG A 773 -35.94 -26.10 -7.80
CA ARG A 773 -37.02 -25.08 -7.83
C ARG A 773 -36.57 -23.75 -8.47
N GLN A 774 -35.28 -23.45 -8.45
CA GLN A 774 -34.68 -22.31 -9.13
C GLN A 774 -34.22 -22.64 -10.56
N GLY A 775 -34.34 -23.88 -11.03
CA GLY A 775 -33.90 -24.31 -12.36
C GLY A 775 -32.45 -24.83 -12.44
N LEU A 776 -31.66 -24.75 -11.35
CA LEU A 776 -30.34 -25.39 -11.26
C LEU A 776 -30.53 -26.87 -10.92
N ARG A 777 -30.47 -27.76 -11.93
CA ARG A 777 -30.70 -29.19 -11.77
C ARG A 777 -29.46 -29.86 -11.17
N MET A 778 -29.64 -30.55 -10.04
CA MET A 778 -28.55 -31.18 -9.28
C MET A 778 -28.97 -32.56 -8.79
N SER A 779 -28.09 -33.55 -8.85
CA SER A 779 -28.35 -34.87 -8.24
C SER A 779 -28.55 -34.74 -6.72
N GLU A 780 -29.55 -35.43 -6.17
CA GLU A 780 -29.93 -35.32 -4.75
C GLU A 780 -28.81 -35.78 -3.80
N GLN A 781 -28.05 -36.79 -4.23
CA GLN A 781 -26.88 -37.29 -3.51
C GLN A 781 -25.60 -36.98 -4.32
N PRO A 782 -24.48 -36.66 -3.64
CA PRO A 782 -23.16 -36.59 -4.25
C PRO A 782 -22.66 -37.99 -4.62
N VAL A 783 -21.76 -38.08 -5.61
CA VAL A 783 -21.13 -39.36 -6.04
C VAL A 783 -20.19 -39.91 -4.97
N VAL A 784 -19.69 -39.05 -4.07
CA VAL A 784 -18.82 -39.42 -2.95
C VAL A 784 -18.94 -38.42 -1.82
N VAL A 785 -18.91 -38.93 -0.57
CA VAL A 785 -18.77 -38.15 0.65
C VAL A 785 -17.52 -38.63 1.39
N ALA A 786 -16.64 -37.73 1.83
CA ALA A 786 -15.50 -38.10 2.67
C ALA A 786 -15.19 -37.06 3.75
N TYR A 787 -14.58 -37.53 4.84
CA TYR A 787 -14.12 -36.70 5.94
C TYR A 787 -12.61 -36.43 5.85
N GLY A 788 -12.23 -35.16 5.79
CA GLY A 788 -10.84 -34.70 5.89
C GLY A 788 -10.46 -34.37 7.33
N ARG A 789 -9.22 -34.66 7.72
CA ARG A 789 -8.68 -34.41 9.06
C ARG A 789 -7.93 -33.07 9.16
N GLY A 790 -7.49 -32.49 8.04
CA GLY A 790 -6.88 -31.17 7.96
C GLY A 790 -6.40 -30.78 6.56
N ILE A 791 -5.57 -29.73 6.48
CA ILE A 791 -5.12 -29.10 5.22
C ILE A 791 -4.48 -30.07 4.21
N ARG A 792 -3.70 -31.06 4.69
CA ARG A 792 -2.99 -32.02 3.82
C ARG A 792 -3.91 -32.96 3.05
N ASP A 793 -5.12 -33.18 3.56
CA ASP A 793 -6.07 -34.11 2.95
C ASP A 793 -6.84 -33.49 1.78
N VAL A 794 -6.80 -32.16 1.64
CA VAL A 794 -7.51 -31.44 0.57
C VAL A 794 -6.99 -31.88 -0.80
N GLU A 795 -5.68 -31.79 -1.03
CA GLU A 795 -5.08 -32.16 -2.33
C GLU A 795 -5.22 -33.66 -2.61
N SER A 796 -4.97 -34.51 -1.61
CA SER A 796 -5.02 -35.97 -1.80
C SER A 796 -6.43 -36.51 -2.06
N LEU A 797 -7.46 -36.01 -1.37
CA LEU A 797 -8.86 -36.39 -1.65
C LEU A 797 -9.29 -35.91 -3.03
N PHE A 798 -8.96 -34.66 -3.38
CA PHE A 798 -9.48 -34.03 -4.58
C PHE A 798 -8.80 -34.57 -5.84
N SER A 799 -7.48 -34.72 -5.83
CA SER A 799 -6.74 -35.34 -6.95
C SER A 799 -7.16 -36.79 -7.16
N LYS A 800 -7.50 -37.53 -6.10
CA LYS A 800 -8.08 -38.87 -6.21
C LYS A 800 -9.45 -38.83 -6.90
N TRP A 801 -10.35 -37.94 -6.48
CA TRP A 801 -11.71 -37.85 -7.05
C TRP A 801 -11.74 -37.42 -8.52
N VAL A 802 -10.79 -36.61 -8.99
CA VAL A 802 -10.64 -36.29 -10.43
C VAL A 802 -10.38 -37.54 -11.27
N VAL A 803 -9.65 -38.52 -10.72
CA VAL A 803 -9.34 -39.79 -11.39
C VAL A 803 -10.50 -40.79 -11.23
N ASP A 804 -11.04 -40.94 -10.03
CA ASP A 804 -12.12 -41.88 -9.72
C ASP A 804 -13.45 -41.48 -10.42
N PHE A 805 -13.68 -40.18 -10.64
CA PHE A 805 -14.92 -39.64 -11.20
C PHE A 805 -14.62 -38.65 -12.36
N PRO A 806 -14.32 -39.14 -13.58
CA PRO A 806 -13.95 -38.27 -14.71
C PRO A 806 -15.00 -37.25 -15.15
N GLY A 807 -16.27 -37.44 -14.75
CA GLY A 807 -17.38 -36.52 -15.02
C GLY A 807 -17.64 -35.49 -13.91
N LEU A 808 -16.80 -35.39 -12.88
CA LEU A 808 -17.03 -34.57 -11.69
C LEU A 808 -17.06 -33.05 -12.00
N GLN A 809 -18.21 -32.41 -11.76
CA GLN A 809 -18.44 -31.00 -12.13
C GLN A 809 -18.26 -30.02 -10.96
N LEU A 810 -18.47 -30.47 -9.72
CA LEU A 810 -18.47 -29.61 -8.54
C LEU A 810 -17.96 -30.36 -7.30
N ILE A 811 -17.14 -29.69 -6.48
CA ILE A 811 -16.79 -30.16 -5.15
C ILE A 811 -17.30 -29.16 -4.09
N MET A 812 -18.21 -29.63 -3.22
CA MET A 812 -18.65 -28.89 -2.05
C MET A 812 -17.80 -29.27 -0.83
N ALA A 813 -17.46 -28.29 0.01
CA ALA A 813 -16.61 -28.51 1.18
C ALA A 813 -17.19 -27.89 2.45
N VAL A 814 -17.45 -28.70 3.47
CA VAL A 814 -17.90 -28.24 4.80
C VAL A 814 -16.69 -27.89 5.65
N LEU A 815 -16.66 -26.66 6.15
CA LEU A 815 -15.50 -26.03 6.79
C LEU A 815 -15.78 -25.76 8.27
N PRO A 816 -14.86 -26.12 9.19
CA PRO A 816 -14.99 -25.83 10.61
C PRO A 816 -14.87 -24.32 10.89
N GLU A 817 -15.52 -23.83 11.95
CA GLU A 817 -15.47 -22.39 12.28
C GLU A 817 -14.11 -21.91 12.80
N ARG A 818 -13.33 -22.81 13.42
CA ARG A 818 -12.10 -22.48 14.14
C ARG A 818 -10.84 -22.54 13.26
N ASP A 819 -10.79 -23.46 12.30
CA ASP A 819 -9.64 -23.61 11.40
C ASP A 819 -9.90 -22.87 10.08
N LYS A 820 -9.18 -21.75 9.90
CA LYS A 820 -9.27 -20.89 8.72
C LYS A 820 -8.24 -21.24 7.64
N GLN A 821 -7.32 -22.19 7.87
CA GLN A 821 -6.26 -22.55 6.91
C GLN A 821 -6.75 -23.48 5.80
N ILE A 822 -7.85 -24.21 6.02
CA ILE A 822 -8.43 -25.16 5.06
C ILE A 822 -9.05 -24.44 3.85
N TYR A 823 -9.65 -23.26 4.02
CA TYR A 823 -10.30 -22.53 2.90
C TYR A 823 -9.31 -21.98 1.84
N PRO A 824 -8.17 -21.36 2.20
CA PRO A 824 -7.11 -21.05 1.24
C PRO A 824 -6.65 -22.26 0.44
N GLU A 825 -6.49 -23.42 1.09
CA GLU A 825 -6.03 -24.64 0.43
C GLU A 825 -7.08 -25.24 -0.50
N LEU A 826 -8.34 -25.30 -0.05
CA LEU A 826 -9.49 -25.64 -0.89
C LEU A 826 -9.48 -24.84 -2.19
N LYS A 827 -9.13 -23.56 -2.10
CA LYS A 827 -9.04 -22.68 -3.26
C LYS A 827 -7.76 -22.85 -4.07
N ARG A 828 -6.60 -23.06 -3.46
CA ARG A 828 -5.36 -23.38 -4.19
C ARG A 828 -5.54 -24.65 -5.02
N VAL A 829 -6.06 -25.72 -4.42
CA VAL A 829 -6.24 -27.02 -5.07
C VAL A 829 -7.31 -26.93 -6.16
N GLY A 830 -8.52 -26.46 -5.81
CA GLY A 830 -9.64 -26.34 -6.76
C GLY A 830 -9.31 -25.46 -7.96
N ASP A 831 -8.83 -24.24 -7.70
CA ASP A 831 -8.72 -23.22 -8.74
C ASP A 831 -7.39 -23.32 -9.54
N ASN A 832 -6.31 -23.90 -8.98
CA ASN A 832 -4.98 -23.97 -9.65
C ASN A 832 -4.42 -25.38 -9.90
N VAL A 833 -4.88 -26.43 -9.19
CA VAL A 833 -4.31 -27.79 -9.31
C VAL A 833 -5.21 -28.69 -10.14
N ILE A 834 -6.51 -28.73 -9.84
CA ILE A 834 -7.45 -29.67 -10.48
C ILE A 834 -8.43 -29.01 -11.46
N GLY A 835 -8.63 -27.69 -11.38
CA GLY A 835 -9.53 -26.95 -12.28
C GLY A 835 -11.03 -27.19 -12.07
N ILE A 836 -11.45 -27.98 -11.09
CA ILE A 836 -12.87 -28.24 -10.79
C ILE A 836 -13.43 -27.13 -9.87
N PRO A 837 -14.61 -26.56 -10.19
CA PRO A 837 -15.34 -25.65 -9.31
C PRO A 837 -15.49 -26.13 -7.85
N THR A 838 -15.03 -25.31 -6.91
CA THR A 838 -15.12 -25.58 -5.45
C THR A 838 -16.08 -24.62 -4.73
N GLN A 839 -16.91 -25.14 -3.82
CA GLN A 839 -17.85 -24.35 -2.99
C GLN A 839 -17.73 -24.69 -1.50
N GLY A 840 -17.09 -23.80 -0.73
CA GLY A 840 -16.99 -23.91 0.73
C GLY A 840 -18.26 -23.46 1.48
N VAL A 841 -18.65 -24.17 2.54
CA VAL A 841 -19.80 -23.87 3.41
C VAL A 841 -19.37 -24.03 4.88
N GLN A 842 -19.70 -23.09 5.77
CA GLN A 842 -19.39 -23.22 7.21
C GLN A 842 -20.28 -24.29 7.87
N SER A 843 -19.75 -25.09 8.79
CA SER A 843 -20.50 -26.20 9.40
C SER A 843 -21.80 -25.79 10.12
N LYS A 844 -21.84 -24.65 10.83
CA LYS A 844 -23.10 -24.11 11.39
C LYS A 844 -24.23 -23.88 10.38
N ASN A 845 -23.87 -23.62 9.12
CA ASN A 845 -24.81 -23.41 8.06
C ASN A 845 -25.38 -24.73 7.53
N VAL A 846 -24.59 -25.82 7.61
CA VAL A 846 -25.04 -27.20 7.38
C VAL A 846 -25.93 -27.66 8.53
N TYR A 847 -25.55 -27.40 9.79
CA TYR A 847 -26.37 -27.75 10.97
C TYR A 847 -27.76 -27.09 10.96
N SER A 848 -27.83 -25.82 10.55
CA SER A 848 -29.10 -25.07 10.52
C SER A 848 -29.89 -25.21 9.22
N CYS A 849 -29.28 -25.76 8.16
CA CYS A 849 -29.88 -26.13 6.87
C CYS A 849 -31.09 -25.25 6.46
N LYS A 850 -30.85 -23.96 6.25
CA LYS A 850 -31.92 -22.98 5.97
C LYS A 850 -32.14 -22.81 4.46
N PRO A 851 -33.37 -22.94 3.93
CA PRO A 851 -33.62 -22.86 2.48
C PRO A 851 -33.10 -21.58 1.80
N HIS A 852 -33.20 -20.43 2.48
CA HIS A 852 -32.68 -19.15 1.98
C HIS A 852 -31.15 -19.14 1.75
N LEU A 853 -30.42 -20.05 2.39
CA LEU A 853 -28.98 -20.18 2.23
C LEU A 853 -28.68 -21.04 1.02
N CYS A 854 -29.36 -22.18 0.89
CA CYS A 854 -29.27 -23.04 -0.29
C CYS A 854 -29.60 -22.25 -1.57
N ALA A 855 -30.62 -21.37 -1.53
CA ALA A 855 -30.91 -20.44 -2.62
C ALA A 855 -29.74 -19.51 -2.99
N ASN A 856 -29.05 -18.93 -1.99
CA ASN A 856 -27.86 -18.10 -2.22
C ASN A 856 -26.61 -18.92 -2.62
N LEU A 857 -26.53 -20.19 -2.23
CA LEU A 857 -25.47 -21.10 -2.67
C LEU A 857 -25.70 -21.54 -4.12
N ALA A 858 -26.95 -21.79 -4.53
CA ALA A 858 -27.31 -22.12 -5.91
C ALA A 858 -26.87 -21.02 -6.89
N LEU A 859 -27.14 -19.74 -6.58
CA LEU A 859 -26.65 -18.59 -7.37
C LEU A 859 -25.14 -18.67 -7.63
N LYS A 860 -24.36 -19.00 -6.58
CA LYS A 860 -22.89 -19.05 -6.62
C LYS A 860 -22.35 -20.31 -7.30
N ILE A 861 -23.10 -21.41 -7.25
CA ILE A 861 -22.76 -22.66 -7.94
C ILE A 861 -23.05 -22.52 -9.43
N ASN A 862 -24.19 -21.93 -9.80
CA ASN A 862 -24.60 -21.72 -11.19
C ASN A 862 -23.58 -20.87 -11.96
N SER A 863 -23.19 -19.71 -11.42
CA SER A 863 -22.15 -18.85 -12.00
C SER A 863 -20.80 -19.58 -12.21
N LYS A 864 -20.37 -20.42 -11.26
CA LYS A 864 -19.11 -21.18 -11.37
C LYS A 864 -19.14 -22.26 -12.46
N LEU A 865 -20.32 -22.74 -12.81
CA LEU A 865 -20.54 -23.72 -13.87
C LEU A 865 -20.88 -23.05 -15.20
N GLY A 866 -20.78 -21.72 -15.29
CA GLY A 866 -21.03 -20.95 -16.52
C GLY A 866 -22.50 -20.71 -16.85
N GLY A 867 -23.42 -21.07 -15.94
CA GLY A 867 -24.84 -20.74 -16.02
C GLY A 867 -25.11 -19.26 -15.72
N ILE A 868 -26.29 -18.78 -16.10
CA ILE A 868 -26.68 -17.38 -16.02
C ILE A 868 -27.83 -17.24 -15.01
N ASN A 869 -27.60 -16.57 -13.88
CA ASN A 869 -28.66 -16.41 -12.87
C ASN A 869 -29.83 -15.53 -13.36
N HIS A 870 -29.51 -14.56 -14.20
CA HIS A 870 -30.32 -13.40 -14.62
C HIS A 870 -29.48 -12.65 -15.67
N VAL A 871 -30.07 -11.70 -16.38
CA VAL A 871 -29.31 -10.91 -17.37
C VAL A 871 -28.73 -9.61 -16.75
N ILE A 872 -27.52 -9.24 -17.19
CA ILE A 872 -26.79 -7.94 -17.10
C ILE A 872 -25.56 -7.83 -16.11
N ALA A 873 -24.67 -6.87 -16.41
CA ALA A 873 -23.24 -6.48 -16.16
C ALA A 873 -22.47 -6.36 -14.77
N ALA A 874 -21.31 -7.02 -14.63
CA ALA A 874 -20.25 -6.99 -13.56
C ALA A 874 -18.79 -6.61 -14.02
N VAL A 875 -17.72 -6.66 -13.17
CA VAL A 875 -16.31 -6.71 -13.69
C VAL A 875 -15.24 -7.49 -12.90
N VAL A 876 -14.28 -8.22 -13.51
CA VAL A 876 -14.24 -9.01 -14.78
C VAL A 876 -14.49 -8.36 -16.20
N ALA A 877 -13.76 -8.71 -17.27
CA ALA A 877 -14.15 -8.18 -18.61
C ALA A 877 -15.39 -8.91 -19.13
N SER A 878 -16.40 -8.16 -19.60
CA SER A 878 -17.62 -8.76 -20.14
C SER A 878 -17.30 -9.58 -21.38
N MET A 879 -17.83 -10.80 -21.43
CA MET A 879 -17.62 -11.78 -22.52
C MET A 879 -18.86 -11.95 -23.40
N ASP A 880 -19.92 -11.18 -23.16
CA ASP A 880 -21.12 -11.12 -23.99
C ASP A 880 -21.73 -9.70 -23.94
N ALA A 881 -22.62 -9.38 -24.88
CA ALA A 881 -23.23 -8.05 -25.03
C ALA A 881 -24.24 -7.70 -23.91
N ASN A 882 -24.81 -8.70 -23.25
CA ASN A 882 -25.57 -8.49 -22.03
C ASN A 882 -24.65 -8.18 -20.85
N ALA A 883 -23.38 -8.56 -20.97
CA ALA A 883 -22.38 -8.55 -19.95
C ALA A 883 -22.78 -9.47 -18.78
N THR A 884 -23.18 -10.72 -19.03
CA THR A 884 -23.43 -11.71 -17.96
C THR A 884 -22.23 -12.57 -17.62
N LYS A 885 -21.43 -12.94 -18.61
CA LYS A 885 -20.26 -13.82 -18.48
C LYS A 885 -18.98 -13.00 -18.52
N TYR A 886 -17.95 -13.54 -17.86
CA TYR A 886 -16.98 -12.67 -17.24
C TYR A 886 -15.63 -13.32 -16.97
N TYR A 887 -14.58 -12.80 -17.60
CA TYR A 887 -13.23 -13.33 -17.42
C TYR A 887 -12.34 -12.39 -16.60
N ALA A 888 -11.53 -12.98 -15.74
CA ALA A 888 -10.55 -12.29 -14.91
C ALA A 888 -9.14 -12.43 -15.48
N ARG A 889 -8.29 -11.44 -15.20
CA ARG A 889 -6.83 -11.54 -15.23
C ARG A 889 -6.27 -10.95 -13.95
N VAL A 890 -5.23 -11.59 -13.42
CA VAL A 890 -4.57 -11.17 -12.18
C VAL A 890 -3.07 -11.21 -12.41
N ARG A 891 -2.36 -10.21 -11.86
CA ARG A 891 -0.90 -10.09 -11.92
C ARG A 891 -0.36 -9.69 -10.56
N ALA A 892 0.68 -10.39 -10.10
CA ALA A 892 1.45 -9.97 -8.95
C ALA A 892 2.30 -8.74 -9.31
N GLN A 893 2.39 -7.77 -8.40
CA GLN A 893 3.17 -6.55 -8.58
C GLN A 893 3.98 -6.32 -7.31
N ASN A 894 5.28 -6.01 -7.45
CA ASN A 894 6.20 -5.98 -6.34
C ASN A 894 5.96 -4.77 -5.43
N HIS A 895 5.75 -5.00 -4.14
CA HIS A 895 5.91 -3.97 -3.12
C HIS A 895 7.41 -3.69 -2.92
N ARG A 896 7.93 -2.58 -3.48
CA ARG A 896 9.27 -2.10 -3.14
C ARG A 896 9.35 -1.78 -1.64
N ASN A 897 10.38 -2.31 -0.97
CA ASN A 897 10.60 -2.23 0.48
C ASN A 897 10.30 -0.83 1.05
N GLY A 898 9.28 -0.73 1.91
CA GLY A 898 9.02 0.44 2.76
C GLY A 898 8.35 1.67 2.12
N LYS A 899 8.22 1.76 0.79
CA LYS A 899 7.42 2.83 0.13
C LYS A 899 5.96 2.37 -0.03
N ALA A 900 5.03 3.33 -0.18
CA ALA A 900 3.59 3.05 -0.24
C ALA A 900 3.23 2.07 -1.38
N ALA A 901 2.10 1.36 -1.23
CA ALA A 901 1.61 0.41 -2.22
C ALA A 901 1.58 1.03 -3.63
N GLN A 902 2.10 0.32 -4.64
CA GLN A 902 1.98 0.74 -6.03
C GLN A 902 0.49 0.67 -6.43
N GLU A 903 -0.15 1.83 -6.51
CA GLU A 903 -1.58 1.94 -6.82
C GLU A 903 -1.84 1.59 -8.30
N ILE A 904 -1.00 2.13 -9.20
CA ILE A 904 -1.02 1.93 -10.66
C ILE A 904 -0.87 0.44 -11.05
N ILE A 905 -1.58 0.03 -12.10
CA ILE A 905 -1.51 -1.32 -12.67
C ILE A 905 -0.48 -1.36 -13.82
N ASN A 906 0.72 -1.87 -13.57
CA ASN A 906 1.83 -1.84 -14.53
C ASN A 906 1.57 -2.69 -15.78
N ASP A 907 1.00 -3.90 -15.62
CA ASP A 907 0.77 -4.85 -16.72
C ASP A 907 -0.65 -4.73 -17.33
N LEU A 908 -1.26 -3.55 -17.23
CA LEU A 908 -2.65 -3.34 -17.66
C LEU A 908 -2.82 -3.58 -19.16
N ALA A 909 -1.85 -3.16 -19.99
CA ALA A 909 -1.93 -3.34 -21.44
C ALA A 909 -2.03 -4.82 -21.84
N ALA A 910 -1.18 -5.70 -21.29
CA ALA A 910 -1.24 -7.14 -21.57
C ALA A 910 -2.54 -7.77 -21.05
N MET A 911 -2.99 -7.39 -19.84
CA MET A 911 -4.25 -7.86 -19.27
C MET A 911 -5.46 -7.47 -20.14
N VAL A 912 -5.51 -6.22 -20.63
CA VAL A 912 -6.57 -5.72 -21.52
C VAL A 912 -6.53 -6.44 -22.87
N ARG A 913 -5.34 -6.62 -23.44
CA ARG A 913 -5.12 -7.34 -24.71
C ARG A 913 -5.61 -8.79 -24.64
N GLU A 914 -5.28 -9.51 -23.58
CA GLU A 914 -5.78 -10.86 -23.34
C GLU A 914 -7.32 -10.92 -23.25
N LEU A 915 -7.94 -9.95 -22.57
CA LEU A 915 -9.39 -9.91 -22.38
C LEU A 915 -10.14 -9.54 -23.67
N LEU A 916 -9.57 -8.65 -24.50
CA LEU A 916 -10.09 -8.34 -25.83
C LEU A 916 -10.01 -9.55 -26.78
N ILE A 917 -8.95 -10.36 -26.70
CA ILE A 917 -8.81 -11.61 -27.48
C ILE A 917 -9.89 -12.62 -27.08
N GLU A 918 -10.13 -12.81 -25.77
CA GLU A 918 -11.19 -13.74 -25.32
C GLU A 918 -12.59 -13.24 -25.67
N PHE A 919 -12.86 -11.92 -25.57
CA PHE A 919 -14.13 -11.34 -26.03
C PHE A 919 -14.38 -11.61 -27.52
N TYR A 920 -13.36 -11.41 -28.36
CA TYR A 920 -13.43 -11.64 -29.80
C TYR A 920 -13.73 -13.11 -30.14
N LYS A 921 -13.12 -14.06 -29.41
CA LYS A 921 -13.43 -15.50 -29.53
C LYS A 921 -14.87 -15.81 -29.13
N ALA A 922 -15.33 -15.27 -28.00
CA ALA A 922 -16.68 -15.53 -27.47
C ALA A 922 -17.80 -14.93 -28.34
N ASN A 923 -17.59 -13.74 -28.93
CA ASN A 923 -18.62 -12.96 -29.60
C ASN A 923 -18.57 -13.08 -31.13
N ARG A 924 -18.44 -14.30 -31.66
CA ARG A 924 -18.48 -14.58 -33.11
C ARG A 924 -17.52 -13.68 -33.94
N LYS A 925 -16.32 -13.39 -33.42
CA LYS A 925 -15.32 -12.51 -34.06
C LYS A 925 -15.74 -11.03 -34.19
N LEU A 926 -16.64 -10.54 -33.32
CA LEU A 926 -16.92 -9.11 -33.16
C LEU A 926 -15.89 -8.45 -32.22
N LYS A 927 -15.56 -7.19 -32.49
CA LYS A 927 -14.69 -6.34 -31.67
C LYS A 927 -15.56 -5.30 -30.93
N PRO A 928 -15.25 -4.96 -29.66
CA PRO A 928 -16.01 -3.92 -28.98
C PRO A 928 -15.84 -2.57 -29.66
N SER A 929 -16.93 -1.83 -29.76
CA SER A 929 -16.96 -0.46 -30.28
C SER A 929 -16.66 0.58 -29.18
N LYS A 930 -16.95 0.24 -27.92
CA LYS A 930 -16.67 1.04 -26.74
C LYS A 930 -16.05 0.19 -25.63
N ILE A 931 -15.26 0.84 -24.77
CA ILE A 931 -14.70 0.27 -23.55
C ILE A 931 -15.05 1.21 -22.38
N ILE A 932 -15.77 0.71 -21.37
CA ILE A 932 -16.12 1.48 -20.18
C ILE A 932 -15.36 0.90 -18.98
N PHE A 933 -14.43 1.67 -18.42
CA PHE A 933 -13.47 1.24 -17.41
C PHE A 933 -13.78 1.88 -16.04
N TYR A 934 -14.10 1.07 -15.02
CA TYR A 934 -14.35 1.52 -13.63
C TYR A 934 -13.17 1.23 -12.66
N ARG A 935 -12.30 2.19 -12.38
CA ARG A 935 -11.07 1.97 -11.60
C ARG A 935 -11.27 2.15 -10.08
N ASP A 936 -11.18 1.08 -9.28
CA ASP A 936 -11.41 1.17 -7.82
C ASP A 936 -10.20 1.66 -7.01
N GLY A 937 -10.47 2.49 -6.00
CA GLY A 937 -9.57 2.72 -4.88
C GLY A 937 -8.37 3.64 -5.16
N VAL A 938 -8.42 4.42 -6.24
CA VAL A 938 -7.40 5.45 -6.57
C VAL A 938 -7.68 6.74 -5.79
N SER A 939 -6.64 7.29 -5.17
CA SER A 939 -6.71 8.59 -4.49
C SER A 939 -6.62 9.77 -5.47
N GLU A 940 -7.28 10.91 -5.18
CA GLU A 940 -7.30 12.08 -6.08
C GLU A 940 -5.90 12.57 -6.49
N GLY A 941 -4.94 12.56 -5.57
CA GLY A 941 -3.53 12.91 -5.85
C GLY A 941 -2.79 11.91 -6.77
N LYS A 942 -3.49 10.94 -7.36
CA LYS A 942 -2.99 9.96 -8.31
C LYS A 942 -3.77 9.94 -9.63
N PHE A 943 -4.75 10.83 -9.83
CA PHE A 943 -5.55 10.89 -11.05
C PHE A 943 -4.69 11.16 -12.30
N ASP A 944 -3.79 12.16 -12.26
CA ASP A 944 -2.81 12.41 -13.35
C ASP A 944 -1.99 11.16 -13.70
N GLN A 945 -1.56 10.38 -12.71
CA GLN A 945 -0.77 9.16 -12.93
C GLN A 945 -1.61 8.05 -13.58
N VAL A 946 -2.88 7.90 -13.19
CA VAL A 946 -3.81 6.95 -13.82
C VAL A 946 -4.15 7.36 -15.25
N LEU A 947 -4.36 8.66 -15.50
CA LEU A 947 -4.65 9.19 -16.82
C LEU A 947 -3.46 9.00 -17.78
N VAL A 948 -2.23 9.24 -17.33
CA VAL A 948 -1.01 9.09 -18.14
C VAL A 948 -0.60 7.63 -18.36
N HIS A 949 -0.79 6.74 -17.36
CA HIS A 949 -0.33 5.35 -17.47
C HIS A 949 -1.44 4.35 -17.81
N GLU A 950 -2.58 4.37 -17.12
CA GLU A 950 -3.60 3.33 -17.25
C GLU A 950 -4.52 3.54 -18.47
N VAL A 951 -4.98 4.77 -18.74
CA VAL A 951 -5.79 5.05 -19.94
C VAL A 951 -4.98 4.80 -21.22
N ARG A 952 -3.71 5.24 -21.25
CA ARG A 952 -2.80 4.93 -22.36
C ARG A 952 -2.52 3.44 -22.51
N ALA A 953 -2.45 2.67 -21.41
CA ALA A 953 -2.27 1.23 -21.50
C ALA A 953 -3.50 0.52 -22.12
N VAL A 954 -4.72 0.99 -21.85
CA VAL A 954 -5.95 0.51 -22.52
C VAL A 954 -5.93 0.86 -24.01
N GLN A 955 -5.54 2.09 -24.37
CA GLN A 955 -5.39 2.51 -25.77
C GLN A 955 -4.33 1.66 -26.49
N GLN A 956 -3.14 1.49 -25.90
CA GLN A 956 -2.04 0.70 -26.45
C GLN A 956 -2.45 -0.77 -26.69
N ALA A 957 -3.14 -1.40 -25.74
CA ALA A 957 -3.65 -2.76 -25.89
C ALA A 957 -4.56 -2.95 -27.12
N CYS A 958 -5.31 -1.90 -27.50
CA CYS A 958 -6.11 -1.90 -28.73
C CYS A 958 -5.22 -1.79 -29.98
N MET A 959 -4.21 -0.90 -29.96
CA MET A 959 -3.26 -0.71 -31.08
C MET A 959 -2.39 -1.96 -31.33
N ASP A 960 -2.02 -2.67 -30.26
CA ASP A 960 -1.23 -3.91 -30.28
C ASP A 960 -1.98 -5.13 -30.83
N LEU A 961 -3.31 -5.04 -30.93
CA LEU A 961 -4.14 -6.03 -31.63
C LEU A 961 -4.30 -5.66 -33.10
N GLU A 962 -4.55 -4.39 -33.39
CA GLU A 962 -4.64 -3.88 -34.74
C GLU A 962 -4.35 -2.37 -34.78
N LYS A 963 -3.44 -1.94 -35.65
CA LYS A 963 -2.99 -0.54 -35.73
C LYS A 963 -4.13 0.47 -35.90
N ALA A 964 -5.21 0.11 -36.60
CA ALA A 964 -6.37 0.97 -36.86
C ALA A 964 -7.46 0.88 -35.76
N TYR A 965 -7.41 -0.11 -34.86
CA TYR A 965 -8.46 -0.32 -33.86
C TYR A 965 -8.41 0.74 -32.76
N ARG A 966 -9.42 1.62 -32.73
CA ARG A 966 -9.58 2.73 -31.76
C ARG A 966 -11.03 2.74 -31.23
N PRO A 967 -11.38 1.86 -30.28
CA PRO A 967 -12.69 1.91 -29.63
C PRO A 967 -12.79 3.17 -28.75
N ARG A 968 -14.01 3.67 -28.53
CA ARG A 968 -14.25 4.83 -27.66
C ARG A 968 -14.12 4.44 -26.18
N ILE A 969 -13.23 5.08 -25.43
CA ILE A 969 -12.95 4.73 -24.04
C ILE A 969 -13.59 5.73 -23.07
N THR A 970 -14.27 5.23 -22.04
CA THR A 970 -14.67 6.01 -20.85
C THR A 970 -13.98 5.43 -19.63
N PHE A 971 -13.35 6.25 -18.81
CA PHE A 971 -12.57 5.83 -17.65
C PHE A 971 -13.06 6.55 -16.38
N VAL A 972 -13.68 5.80 -15.47
CA VAL A 972 -14.34 6.29 -14.26
C VAL A 972 -13.62 5.75 -13.03
N VAL A 973 -13.02 6.59 -12.20
CA VAL A 973 -12.52 6.17 -10.89
C VAL A 973 -13.68 6.02 -9.91
N VAL A 974 -13.67 4.92 -9.14
CA VAL A 974 -14.63 4.63 -8.08
C VAL A 974 -13.91 4.71 -6.73
N GLN A 975 -14.42 5.56 -5.83
CA GLN A 975 -13.89 5.72 -4.49
C GLN A 975 -14.92 5.26 -3.45
N LYS A 976 -14.69 4.09 -2.86
CA LYS A 976 -15.45 3.57 -1.71
C LYS A 976 -15.00 4.14 -0.35
N ARG A 977 -13.76 4.65 -0.27
CA ARG A 977 -13.09 5.03 0.98
C ARG A 977 -12.94 6.54 1.10
N HIS A 978 -14.03 7.22 1.46
CA HIS A 978 -14.02 8.67 1.75
C HIS A 978 -14.91 9.04 2.95
N HIS A 979 -14.83 10.30 3.34
CA HIS A 979 -15.49 10.85 4.51
C HIS A 979 -16.87 11.46 4.24
N THR A 980 -17.25 11.70 2.98
CA THR A 980 -18.61 12.13 2.61
C THR A 980 -19.69 11.17 3.12
N ARG A 981 -20.76 11.74 3.69
CA ARG A 981 -22.02 11.12 4.13
C ARG A 981 -23.18 11.97 3.65
N LEU A 982 -24.32 11.32 3.41
CA LEU A 982 -25.59 11.94 3.04
C LEU A 982 -26.66 11.47 4.03
N TYR A 983 -27.50 12.41 4.46
CA TYR A 983 -28.61 12.21 5.40
C TYR A 983 -29.89 12.77 4.77
N CYS A 984 -31.05 12.18 5.03
CA CYS A 984 -32.32 12.76 4.59
C CYS A 984 -32.62 14.04 5.38
N GLU A 985 -33.08 15.11 4.71
CA GLU A 985 -33.62 16.28 5.42
C GLU A 985 -35.01 15.97 6.02
N ASN A 986 -35.82 15.18 5.31
CA ASN A 986 -37.15 14.80 5.76
C ASN A 986 -37.15 13.35 6.28
N GLN A 987 -37.77 13.14 7.45
CA GLN A 987 -37.92 11.80 8.04
C GLN A 987 -38.71 10.82 7.15
N ARG A 988 -39.62 11.31 6.30
CA ARG A 988 -40.39 10.49 5.34
C ARG A 988 -39.54 9.82 4.26
N ASP A 989 -38.35 10.34 3.99
CA ASP A 989 -37.45 9.88 2.94
C ASP A 989 -36.44 8.82 3.45
N GLU A 990 -36.43 8.53 4.75
CA GLU A 990 -35.51 7.59 5.39
C GLU A 990 -35.94 6.12 5.19
N VAL A 991 -34.98 5.26 4.88
CA VAL A 991 -35.22 3.83 4.61
C VAL A 991 -34.59 2.93 5.67
N GLY A 992 -35.38 1.93 6.10
CA GLY A 992 -34.95 0.83 6.96
C GLY A 992 -34.67 1.20 8.42
N LYS A 993 -34.31 0.19 9.23
CA LYS A 993 -34.09 0.36 10.68
C LYS A 993 -32.96 1.37 11.01
N ALA A 994 -31.96 1.49 10.14
CA ALA A 994 -30.87 2.44 10.33
C ALA A 994 -31.15 3.85 9.76
N ARG A 995 -32.34 4.07 9.17
CA ARG A 995 -32.87 5.36 8.72
C ARG A 995 -31.93 6.09 7.75
N ASN A 996 -31.48 5.36 6.72
CA ASN A 996 -30.53 5.85 5.71
C ASN A 996 -31.23 6.51 4.52
N VAL A 997 -30.46 7.19 3.66
CA VAL A 997 -30.92 7.60 2.33
C VAL A 997 -31.34 6.39 1.48
N PRO A 998 -32.35 6.53 0.59
CA PRO A 998 -32.83 5.43 -0.23
C PRO A 998 -31.78 4.97 -1.26
N PRO A 999 -31.81 3.68 -1.65
CA PRO A 999 -30.97 3.19 -2.76
C PRO A 999 -31.30 3.94 -4.06
N GLY A 1000 -30.26 4.37 -4.76
CA GLY A 1000 -30.37 5.20 -5.96
C GLY A 1000 -30.20 6.71 -5.70
N THR A 1001 -30.10 7.15 -4.44
CA THR A 1001 -29.76 8.55 -4.12
C THR A 1001 -28.44 8.95 -4.75
N THR A 1002 -28.50 9.94 -5.62
CA THR A 1002 -27.43 10.46 -6.46
C THR A 1002 -27.30 11.97 -6.24
N VAL A 1003 -26.06 12.46 -6.12
CA VAL A 1003 -25.74 13.87 -5.92
C VAL A 1003 -24.55 14.23 -6.81
N ASP A 1004 -24.80 15.06 -7.81
CA ASP A 1004 -23.81 15.53 -8.79
C ASP A 1004 -23.61 17.05 -8.78
N SER A 1005 -24.34 17.77 -7.93
CA SER A 1005 -24.27 19.21 -7.74
C SER A 1005 -23.84 19.62 -6.32
N GLY A 1006 -23.43 20.88 -6.17
CA GLY A 1006 -23.14 21.52 -4.89
C GLY A 1006 -21.85 21.07 -4.19
N ILE A 1007 -21.80 19.81 -3.72
CA ILE A 1007 -20.68 19.23 -2.95
C ILE A 1007 -19.66 18.45 -3.81
N THR A 1008 -19.92 18.37 -5.11
CA THR A 1008 -19.08 17.77 -6.16
C THR A 1008 -18.01 18.75 -6.68
N HIS A 1009 -17.15 18.30 -7.60
CA HIS A 1009 -16.10 19.14 -8.16
C HIS A 1009 -16.66 20.39 -8.88
N PRO A 1010 -15.98 21.57 -8.80
CA PRO A 1010 -16.44 22.80 -9.45
C PRO A 1010 -16.83 22.67 -10.92
N TYR A 1011 -16.08 21.87 -11.70
CA TYR A 1011 -16.30 21.74 -13.15
C TYR A 1011 -15.92 20.38 -13.75
N GLU A 1012 -15.33 19.44 -12.98
CA GLU A 1012 -14.98 18.10 -13.51
C GLU A 1012 -16.21 17.19 -13.43
N PHE A 1013 -16.25 16.12 -14.24
CA PHE A 1013 -17.39 15.21 -14.26
C PHE A 1013 -17.32 14.18 -13.12
N ASP A 1014 -17.89 14.51 -11.96
CA ASP A 1014 -17.99 13.63 -10.78
C ASP A 1014 -19.40 13.59 -10.16
N PHE A 1015 -19.73 12.50 -9.48
CA PHE A 1015 -21.00 12.33 -8.77
C PHE A 1015 -20.90 11.33 -7.61
N TYR A 1016 -21.76 11.51 -6.62
CA TYR A 1016 -21.99 10.53 -5.56
C TYR A 1016 -23.23 9.69 -5.89
N LEU A 1017 -23.17 8.38 -5.66
CA LEU A 1017 -24.32 7.47 -5.79
C LEU A 1017 -24.35 6.46 -4.63
N CYS A 1018 -25.42 6.48 -3.85
CA CYS A 1018 -25.73 5.49 -2.82
C CYS A 1018 -26.59 4.35 -3.41
N SER A 1019 -25.94 3.37 -4.04
CA SER A 1019 -26.64 2.31 -4.78
C SER A 1019 -27.25 1.19 -3.93
N HIS A 1020 -27.02 1.18 -2.61
CA HIS A 1020 -27.32 0.05 -1.73
C HIS A 1020 -28.19 0.46 -0.55
N ASN A 1021 -28.90 -0.53 0.03
CA ASN A 1021 -29.68 -0.33 1.24
C ASN A 1021 -28.80 -0.35 2.49
N GLY A 1022 -28.88 0.71 3.30
CA GLY A 1022 -28.15 0.85 4.55
C GLY A 1022 -28.73 0.00 5.67
N ILE A 1023 -28.48 -1.31 5.65
CA ILE A 1023 -29.02 -2.29 6.61
C ILE A 1023 -28.58 -1.99 8.05
N GLN A 1024 -27.33 -1.58 8.24
CA GLN A 1024 -26.73 -1.30 9.55
C GLN A 1024 -25.71 -0.15 9.43
N GLY A 1025 -25.70 0.73 10.43
CA GLY A 1025 -24.82 1.90 10.41
C GLY A 1025 -25.34 2.99 9.49
N THR A 1026 -24.47 3.96 9.19
CA THR A 1026 -24.73 4.99 8.17
C THR A 1026 -24.16 4.55 6.82
N SER A 1027 -24.97 4.63 5.76
CA SER A 1027 -24.56 4.32 4.38
C SER A 1027 -23.39 5.20 3.93
N ARG A 1028 -22.56 4.63 3.04
CA ARG A 1028 -21.51 5.38 2.35
C ARG A 1028 -21.88 5.49 0.88
N PRO A 1029 -22.35 6.65 0.39
CA PRO A 1029 -22.47 6.83 -1.06
C PRO A 1029 -21.09 6.61 -1.68
N LYS A 1030 -21.02 6.02 -2.87
CA LYS A 1030 -19.76 5.93 -3.62
C LYS A 1030 -19.54 7.20 -4.41
N HIS A 1031 -18.30 7.67 -4.46
CA HIS A 1031 -17.89 8.75 -5.34
C HIS A 1031 -17.35 8.18 -6.65
N TYR A 1032 -17.90 8.66 -7.77
CA TYR A 1032 -17.51 8.31 -9.13
C TYR A 1032 -16.94 9.57 -9.79
N HIS A 1033 -15.77 9.47 -10.41
CA HIS A 1033 -15.09 10.60 -11.03
C HIS A 1033 -14.55 10.18 -12.40
N VAL A 1034 -15.02 10.82 -13.46
CA VAL A 1034 -14.63 10.49 -14.84
C VAL A 1034 -13.30 11.17 -15.15
N LEU A 1035 -12.26 10.38 -15.47
CA LEU A 1035 -10.94 10.88 -15.85
C LEU A 1035 -10.76 11.02 -17.37
N TYR A 1036 -11.60 10.33 -18.15
CA TYR A 1036 -11.50 10.30 -19.61
C TYR A 1036 -12.82 9.84 -20.21
N ASP A 1037 -13.29 10.44 -21.31
CA ASP A 1037 -14.53 10.01 -21.98
C ASP A 1037 -14.60 10.36 -23.48
N ASP A 1038 -14.29 9.39 -24.35
CA ASP A 1038 -14.56 9.47 -25.80
C ASP A 1038 -16.02 9.16 -26.16
N ASN A 1039 -16.80 8.58 -25.23
CA ASN A 1039 -18.19 8.19 -25.52
C ASN A 1039 -19.19 9.35 -25.39
N SER A 1040 -18.76 10.46 -24.78
CA SER A 1040 -19.56 11.66 -24.55
C SER A 1040 -20.87 11.34 -23.82
N PHE A 1041 -20.75 10.67 -22.67
CA PHE A 1041 -21.87 10.36 -21.81
C PHE A 1041 -22.47 11.63 -21.18
N THR A 1042 -23.79 11.74 -21.17
CA THR A 1042 -24.49 12.66 -20.27
C THR A 1042 -24.45 12.14 -18.82
N ALA A 1043 -24.62 13.04 -17.85
CA ALA A 1043 -24.76 12.73 -16.44
C ALA A 1043 -25.85 11.67 -16.22
N ASP A 1044 -27.05 11.89 -16.76
CA ASP A 1044 -28.16 10.94 -16.67
C ASP A 1044 -27.84 9.56 -17.27
N ALA A 1045 -27.11 9.52 -18.39
CA ALA A 1045 -26.75 8.25 -19.03
C ALA A 1045 -25.72 7.48 -18.19
N LEU A 1046 -24.67 8.15 -17.71
CA LEU A 1046 -23.61 7.50 -16.93
C LEU A 1046 -24.06 7.15 -15.49
N GLN A 1047 -24.85 8.01 -14.84
CA GLN A 1047 -25.41 7.75 -13.51
C GLN A 1047 -26.38 6.57 -13.56
N GLN A 1048 -27.32 6.56 -14.52
CA GLN A 1048 -28.27 5.46 -14.67
C GLN A 1048 -27.53 4.15 -15.03
N LEU A 1049 -26.56 4.18 -15.96
CA LEU A 1049 -25.73 3.01 -16.26
C LEU A 1049 -25.03 2.52 -14.99
N THR A 1050 -24.32 3.40 -14.27
CA THR A 1050 -23.60 3.04 -13.02
C THR A 1050 -24.54 2.41 -11.99
N TYR A 1051 -25.75 2.94 -11.82
CA TYR A 1051 -26.73 2.40 -10.88
C TYR A 1051 -27.33 1.06 -11.35
N GLN A 1052 -27.50 0.88 -12.66
CA GLN A 1052 -27.84 -0.42 -13.24
C GLN A 1052 -26.74 -1.45 -12.95
N LEU A 1053 -25.46 -1.13 -13.23
CA LEU A 1053 -24.29 -1.96 -12.90
C LEU A 1053 -24.23 -2.41 -11.43
N CYS A 1054 -24.76 -1.62 -10.49
CA CYS A 1054 -24.83 -1.99 -9.06
C CYS A 1054 -25.77 -3.19 -8.77
N HIS A 1055 -26.82 -3.36 -9.58
CA HIS A 1055 -27.76 -4.48 -9.42
C HIS A 1055 -27.20 -5.77 -10.01
N PHE A 1056 -26.36 -5.62 -11.02
CA PHE A 1056 -25.88 -6.66 -11.91
C PHE A 1056 -24.65 -7.41 -11.35
N VAL A 1057 -23.65 -6.70 -10.82
CA VAL A 1057 -22.38 -7.30 -10.32
C VAL A 1057 -22.58 -8.41 -9.28
N ASP A 1058 -23.61 -8.28 -8.43
CA ASP A 1058 -23.72 -9.08 -7.21
C ASP A 1058 -24.87 -10.10 -7.21
N LEU A 1059 -25.63 -10.21 -8.31
CA LEU A 1059 -26.63 -11.26 -8.54
C LEU A 1059 -26.03 -12.66 -8.73
N GLU A 1060 -24.71 -12.76 -8.95
CA GLU A 1060 -23.96 -14.02 -8.82
C GLU A 1060 -23.89 -14.53 -7.37
N ASN A 1061 -24.15 -13.66 -6.38
CA ASN A 1061 -23.87 -13.92 -4.97
C ASN A 1061 -25.03 -13.66 -4.00
N THR A 1062 -25.95 -12.72 -4.29
CA THR A 1062 -27.07 -12.34 -3.40
C THR A 1062 -28.26 -11.74 -4.17
N THR A 1063 -29.43 -11.65 -3.54
CA THR A 1063 -30.62 -10.97 -4.08
C THR A 1063 -30.78 -9.51 -3.61
N LYS A 1064 -29.66 -8.76 -3.48
CA LYS A 1064 -29.67 -7.36 -3.02
C LYS A 1064 -28.83 -6.48 -3.93
N ALA A 1065 -29.27 -5.23 -4.12
CA ALA A 1065 -28.48 -4.19 -4.74
C ALA A 1065 -27.32 -3.85 -3.81
N ILE A 1066 -26.11 -4.05 -4.32
CA ILE A 1066 -24.87 -3.82 -3.60
C ILE A 1066 -24.07 -2.76 -4.38
N GLU A 1067 -23.16 -2.10 -3.69
CA GLU A 1067 -22.15 -1.26 -4.33
C GLU A 1067 -21.39 -2.00 -5.44
N VAL A 1068 -21.26 -1.44 -6.67
CA VAL A 1068 -20.47 -2.05 -7.80
C VAL A 1068 -19.20 -2.75 -7.29
N ASN A 1069 -19.22 -4.08 -7.19
CA ASN A 1069 -18.16 -4.81 -6.51
C ASN A 1069 -16.95 -5.03 -7.43
N ALA A 1070 -16.16 -3.97 -7.60
CA ALA A 1070 -14.78 -4.05 -8.07
C ALA A 1070 -13.90 -4.77 -7.01
N LYS A 1071 -14.15 -6.07 -6.81
CA LYS A 1071 -13.34 -6.95 -5.94
C LYS A 1071 -11.93 -7.15 -6.50
N MET A 1072 -11.70 -6.77 -7.75
CA MET A 1072 -10.39 -6.59 -8.39
C MET A 1072 -10.18 -5.10 -8.72
N LYS A 1073 -8.92 -4.63 -8.73
CA LYS A 1073 -8.54 -3.21 -8.87
C LYS A 1073 -9.12 -2.48 -10.10
N GLY A 1074 -9.50 -3.20 -11.16
CA GLY A 1074 -9.79 -2.66 -12.49
C GLY A 1074 -11.15 -3.07 -13.03
N ALA A 1075 -11.86 -2.06 -13.51
CA ALA A 1075 -13.16 -2.05 -14.18
C ALA A 1075 -13.12 -2.29 -15.72
N MET A 1076 -13.92 -3.11 -16.43
CA MET A 1076 -14.01 -3.12 -17.91
C MET A 1076 -15.33 -3.73 -18.42
N TYR A 1077 -16.10 -2.96 -19.18
CA TYR A 1077 -17.25 -3.40 -19.97
C TYR A 1077 -16.98 -3.15 -21.46
N PHE A 1078 -17.21 -4.18 -22.27
CA PHE A 1078 -17.08 -4.19 -23.73
C PHE A 1078 -18.47 -4.17 -24.37
N THR A 1079 -18.70 -3.22 -25.30
CA THR A 1079 -19.97 -3.07 -26.05
C THR A 1079 -19.73 -2.83 -27.53
#